data_AF-A0A2V8EFP2-F1
#
_entry.id   AF-A0A2V8EFP2-F1
#
_cell.length_a   1.000
_cell.length_b   1.000
_cell.length_c   1.000
_cell.angle_alpha   90.00
_cell.angle_beta   90.00
_cell.angle_gamma   90.00
#
_symmetry.space_group_name_H-M   'P 1'
#
loop_
_entity.id
_entity.type
_entity.pdbx_description
1 polymer ?
#
loop_
_entity_poly.entity_id
_entity_poly.type
_entity_poly.pdbx_seq_one_letter_code
_entity_poly.pdbx_strand_id
1 'polypeptide(L)'
;MRRILVASLVVCLGGIRAADARVVRLVVELRQPLSGGAPFGDAGPYERLEGTVYMEVDPRDPHDVVIVNVDRAPRNARGMVEFSAGFTMLKPVDPARGNRKILFGLNNRGNSIELARFNILTRDGADRGRAGPPLDVGDGFLMKQGYTVVDVGWQGDLAPGGSRILAQLPVARQADGSAIVSLMRVEYSDRNIDQKGTFTLPLEGSPAFRSYEAADTHPAHSTLTVRTSVQGPRTRVDPHRWAFGACPAGQASLVPGTRDICLFDGFSPGKIYDLVYPAKDPIVMGLGHATARDLASFLRYAVKDDTGQQNPLALDRDRLDVRRVYASGSSQTGIYLRDFVYLGFNEDESGRKVFDAMNINIAGTLRNFINVEFADPNVFSAQTDRHDLLMTSYPPFTYGVTTDPISGIRAGILSRPRTDPLIVDTHTEAEYYQLRASLNLTDGHGRPVPLPPTVRMYLLAGFQHGGGSLGGPLAGPRGLCANATNGLPPLPTARALFVAMDAWADRGVEPPASQVPDVANNKIPGVTFPPALNQLDWLDFGPSFGPRGGRVTVMPPLVGSSYAVLVPKPDRDGIGVAGIRVVETRVPLGTATGWNVRAQGFREGNTCGLSGSYIPFATTRSERLQSGDSRPSLEERYGNHDGYVRAVRAAVAELVRDRLLLPEEPCAALFSALTQL
;
A
#
# COMPACT_ATOMS: atom_id res chain seq x y z
N MET A 1 43.07 55.30 43.59
CA MET A 1 42.35 54.02 43.81
C MET A 1 40.93 54.37 44.25
N ARG A 2 39.80 53.95 43.68
CA ARG A 2 39.43 53.00 42.62
C ARG A 2 38.25 53.62 41.86
N ARG A 3 38.33 53.66 40.52
CA ARG A 3 37.20 53.96 39.63
C ARG A 3 36.43 52.67 39.40
N ILE A 4 35.12 52.68 39.62
CA ILE A 4 34.23 51.54 39.31
C ILE A 4 33.71 51.77 37.89
N LEU A 5 34.19 50.95 36.95
CA LEU A 5 33.63 50.83 35.60
C LEU A 5 32.31 50.05 35.68
N VAL A 6 31.23 50.63 35.17
CA VAL A 6 30.00 49.90 34.87
C VAL A 6 30.12 49.43 33.41
N ALA A 7 30.29 48.12 33.22
CA ALA A 7 30.32 47.49 31.91
C ALA A 7 28.88 47.19 31.45
N SER A 8 28.44 47.86 30.39
CA SER A 8 27.19 47.56 29.70
C SER A 8 27.29 46.22 29.00
N LEU A 9 26.55 45.22 29.49
CA LEU A 9 26.43 43.91 28.86
C LEU A 9 25.49 44.04 27.64
N VAL A 10 26.06 44.06 26.43
CA VAL A 10 25.28 43.93 25.19
C VAL A 10 24.89 42.46 25.05
N VAL A 11 23.65 42.14 25.41
CA VAL A 11 23.04 40.84 25.09
C VAL A 11 22.65 40.87 23.62
N CYS A 12 23.50 40.29 22.76
CA CYS A 12 23.11 39.92 21.41
C CYS A 12 22.04 38.83 21.49
N LEU A 13 20.77 39.23 21.45
CA LEU A 13 19.65 38.36 21.10
C LEU A 13 19.82 37.97 19.62
N GLY A 14 20.70 37.01 19.35
CA GLY A 14 20.68 36.26 18.10
C GLY A 14 19.36 35.52 18.05
N GLY A 15 18.41 36.02 17.25
CA GLY A 15 17.17 35.30 16.98
C GLY A 15 17.55 33.90 16.49
N ILE A 16 17.12 32.89 17.24
CA ILE A 16 17.09 31.51 16.74
C ILE A 16 16.13 31.57 15.55
N ARG A 17 16.68 31.68 14.34
CA ARG A 17 15.89 31.37 13.15
C ARG A 17 15.50 29.91 13.32
N ALA A 18 14.21 29.66 13.51
CA ALA A 18 13.66 28.33 13.30
C ALA A 18 14.17 27.89 11.93
N ALA A 19 14.97 26.83 11.91
CA ALA A 19 15.36 26.24 10.65
C ALA A 19 14.08 25.61 10.09
N ASP A 20 13.48 26.25 9.09
CA ASP A 20 12.36 25.65 8.35
C ASP A 20 12.95 24.46 7.59
N ALA A 21 12.69 23.24 8.05
CA ALA A 21 12.95 22.07 7.26
C ALA A 21 11.80 21.89 6.25
N ARG A 22 12.16 21.68 4.98
CA ARG A 22 11.26 21.66 3.82
C ARG A 22 12.03 21.35 2.54
N VAL A 23 11.34 21.34 1.40
CA VAL A 23 11.94 21.31 0.06
C VAL A 23 12.93 22.46 -0.11
N VAL A 24 14.22 22.11 -0.16
CA VAL A 24 15.34 23.06 -0.35
C VAL A 24 15.49 23.37 -1.83
N ARG A 25 15.37 22.35 -2.68
CA ARG A 25 15.56 22.47 -4.12
C ARG A 25 14.71 21.47 -4.89
N LEU A 26 14.00 21.92 -5.91
CA LEU A 26 13.27 21.06 -6.85
C LEU A 26 13.86 21.20 -8.26
N VAL A 27 14.40 20.12 -8.81
CA VAL A 27 15.01 20.09 -10.13
C VAL A 27 14.09 19.35 -11.10
N VAL A 28 13.70 20.01 -12.18
CA VAL A 28 13.02 19.37 -13.32
C VAL A 28 14.10 18.96 -14.33
N GLU A 29 14.31 17.66 -14.46
CA GLU A 29 15.30 17.06 -15.36
C GLU A 29 14.67 16.68 -16.71
N LEU A 30 13.39 16.29 -16.69
CA LEU A 30 12.60 15.96 -17.86
C LEU A 30 11.36 16.87 -17.95
N ARG A 31 11.08 17.38 -19.14
CA ARG A 31 9.81 18.01 -19.50
C ARG A 31 9.38 17.52 -20.88
N GLN A 32 8.22 16.87 -20.96
CA GLN A 32 7.72 16.29 -22.20
C GLN A 32 6.22 16.52 -22.37
N PRO A 33 5.72 16.84 -23.58
CA PRO A 33 4.29 16.86 -23.83
C PRO A 33 3.69 15.44 -23.67
N LEU A 34 2.54 15.33 -23.02
CA LEU A 34 1.78 14.09 -22.95
C LEU A 34 0.98 13.87 -24.24
N SER A 35 0.85 12.62 -24.67
CA SER A 35 0.06 12.21 -25.84
C SER A 35 0.31 13.06 -27.09
N GLY A 36 1.58 13.42 -27.34
CA GLY A 36 1.96 14.24 -28.50
C GLY A 36 1.44 15.69 -28.46
N GLY A 37 1.00 16.19 -27.30
CA GLY A 37 0.43 17.53 -27.14
C GLY A 37 -1.08 17.61 -27.39
N ALA A 38 -1.77 16.47 -27.53
CA ALA A 38 -3.22 16.44 -27.63
C ALA A 38 -3.89 17.01 -26.35
N PRO A 39 -4.98 17.79 -26.49
CA PRO A 39 -5.68 18.35 -25.34
C PRO A 39 -6.57 17.32 -24.62
N PHE A 40 -6.71 17.47 -23.30
CA PHE A 40 -7.64 16.69 -22.47
C PHE A 40 -8.83 17.54 -22.05
N GLY A 41 -9.86 17.60 -22.90
CA GLY A 41 -11.04 18.44 -22.65
C GLY A 41 -10.67 19.91 -22.42
N ASP A 42 -11.35 20.56 -21.47
CA ASP A 42 -11.15 21.98 -21.18
C ASP A 42 -9.81 22.28 -20.48
N ALA A 43 -9.17 21.27 -19.87
CA ALA A 43 -7.87 21.42 -19.22
C ALA A 43 -6.72 21.63 -20.23
N GLY A 44 -6.96 21.34 -21.52
CA GLY A 44 -5.98 21.59 -22.58
C GLY A 44 -4.84 20.55 -22.61
N PRO A 45 -3.73 20.85 -23.30
CA PRO A 45 -2.59 19.93 -23.38
C PRO A 45 -1.91 19.77 -22.02
N TYR A 46 -1.35 18.60 -21.78
CA TYR A 46 -0.60 18.26 -20.56
C TYR A 46 0.88 18.03 -20.85
N GLU A 47 1.69 18.16 -19.81
CA GLU A 47 3.10 17.80 -19.79
C GLU A 47 3.42 16.84 -18.63
N ARG A 48 4.43 15.98 -18.85
CA ARG A 48 5.11 15.16 -17.85
C ARG A 48 6.38 15.86 -17.43
N LEU A 49 6.56 16.04 -16.13
CA LEU A 49 7.79 16.48 -15.50
C LEU A 49 8.38 15.33 -14.69
N GLU A 50 9.69 15.15 -14.76
CA GLU A 50 10.44 14.26 -13.88
C GLU A 50 11.70 14.96 -13.37
N GLY A 51 12.13 14.59 -12.19
CA GLY A 51 13.43 15.00 -11.67
C GLY A 51 13.55 14.70 -10.20
N THR A 52 14.33 15.52 -9.50
CA THR A 52 14.74 15.27 -8.11
C THR A 52 14.32 16.40 -7.20
N VAL A 53 13.70 16.06 -6.07
CA VAL A 53 13.44 16.96 -4.95
C VAL A 53 14.46 16.70 -3.83
N TYR A 54 15.09 17.77 -3.36
CA TYR A 54 16.06 17.77 -2.26
C TYR A 54 15.42 18.41 -1.03
N MET A 55 15.51 17.73 0.11
CA MET A 55 14.81 18.08 1.34
C MET A 55 15.75 18.00 2.54
N GLU A 56 15.39 18.73 3.58
CA GLU A 56 16.05 18.73 4.88
C GLU A 56 15.01 18.59 5.97
N VAL A 57 15.32 17.85 7.04
CA VAL A 57 14.56 17.82 8.31
C VAL A 57 15.44 18.24 9.50
N ASP A 58 14.89 18.95 10.49
CA ASP A 58 15.59 19.17 11.77
C ASP A 58 15.32 17.96 12.67
N PRO A 59 16.33 17.18 13.07
CA PRO A 59 16.14 16.02 13.94
C PRO A 59 15.61 16.36 15.35
N ARG A 60 15.42 17.64 15.66
CA ARG A 60 14.85 18.15 16.92
C ARG A 60 13.46 18.78 16.72
N ASP A 61 12.97 18.91 15.49
CA ASP A 61 11.63 19.43 15.24
C ASP A 61 10.58 18.47 15.83
N PRO A 62 9.56 18.95 16.56
CA PRO A 62 8.52 18.10 17.14
C PRO A 62 7.79 17.19 16.13
N HIS A 63 7.74 17.55 14.85
CA HIS A 63 7.13 16.77 13.79
C HIS A 63 8.07 15.66 13.26
N ASP A 64 9.39 15.84 13.38
CA ASP A 64 10.40 14.92 12.84
C ASP A 64 11.03 14.02 13.89
N VAL A 65 11.02 14.40 15.18
CA VAL A 65 11.56 13.57 16.27
C VAL A 65 10.90 12.20 16.41
N VAL A 66 9.74 12.00 15.77
CA VAL A 66 9.07 10.69 15.69
C VAL A 66 9.82 9.71 14.79
N ILE A 67 10.64 10.22 13.86
CA ILE A 67 11.39 9.41 12.89
C ILE A 67 12.50 8.65 13.61
N VAL A 68 12.40 7.32 13.58
CA VAL A 68 13.39 6.44 14.20
C VAL A 68 14.76 6.67 13.56
N ASN A 69 15.76 6.93 14.41
CA ASN A 69 17.16 7.16 14.06
C ASN A 69 17.46 8.48 13.33
N VAL A 70 16.52 9.42 13.24
CA VAL A 70 16.79 10.75 12.64
C VAL A 70 17.88 11.52 13.41
N ASP A 71 17.93 11.35 14.73
CA ASP A 71 18.94 11.93 15.61
C ASP A 71 20.34 11.38 15.35
N ARG A 72 20.42 10.16 14.81
CA ARG A 72 21.64 9.42 14.45
C ARG A 72 21.99 9.50 12.95
N ALA A 73 21.22 10.25 12.18
CA ALA A 73 21.52 10.50 10.77
C ALA A 73 22.68 11.50 10.61
N PRO A 74 23.47 11.42 9.53
CA PRO A 74 24.42 12.46 9.15
C PRO A 74 23.73 13.82 9.02
N ARG A 75 24.41 14.88 9.47
CA ARG A 75 23.90 16.25 9.45
C ARG A 75 24.80 17.17 8.66
N ASN A 76 24.20 18.12 7.94
CA ASN A 76 24.94 19.16 7.24
C ASN A 76 25.45 20.25 8.21
N ALA A 77 26.13 21.26 7.68
CA ALA A 77 26.69 22.36 8.48
C ALA A 77 25.64 23.20 9.23
N ARG A 78 24.35 23.12 8.83
CA ARG A 78 23.23 23.76 9.54
C ARG A 78 22.63 22.88 10.65
N GLY A 79 23.09 21.64 10.76
CA GLY A 79 22.55 20.65 11.70
C GLY A 79 21.33 19.91 11.19
N MET A 80 21.00 20.03 9.90
CA MET A 80 19.84 19.40 9.25
C MET A 80 20.22 18.05 8.67
N VAL A 81 19.25 17.13 8.59
CA VAL A 81 19.40 15.84 7.93
C VAL A 81 18.97 15.98 6.48
N GLU A 82 19.88 15.73 5.54
CA GLU A 82 19.64 15.85 4.09
C GLU A 82 19.19 14.53 3.48
N PHE A 83 18.24 14.61 2.56
CA PHE A 83 17.76 13.48 1.76
C PHE A 83 17.18 13.95 0.43
N SER A 84 16.98 13.03 -0.52
CA SER A 84 16.38 13.36 -1.81
C SER A 84 15.46 12.25 -2.30
N ALA A 85 14.55 12.63 -3.20
CA ALA A 85 13.68 11.68 -3.88
C ALA A 85 13.45 12.09 -5.33
N GLY A 86 13.34 11.10 -6.21
CA GLY A 86 12.78 11.31 -7.53
C GLY A 86 11.29 11.68 -7.41
N PHE A 87 10.79 12.47 -8.36
CA PHE A 87 9.36 12.73 -8.50
C PHE A 87 8.91 12.65 -9.95
N THR A 88 7.63 12.39 -10.14
CA THR A 88 6.95 12.57 -11.43
C THR A 88 5.73 13.47 -11.25
N MET A 89 5.43 14.29 -12.25
CA MET A 89 4.27 15.17 -12.24
C MET A 89 3.63 15.23 -13.63
N LEU A 90 2.31 15.02 -13.69
CA LEU A 90 1.49 15.29 -14.87
C LEU A 90 0.65 16.53 -14.58
N LYS A 91 0.81 17.58 -15.38
CA LYS A 91 0.06 18.84 -15.21
C LYS A 91 -0.42 19.41 -16.53
N PRO A 92 -1.48 20.23 -16.53
CA PRO A 92 -1.78 21.10 -17.67
C PRO A 92 -0.57 21.97 -18.02
N VAL A 93 -0.32 22.17 -19.31
CA VAL A 93 0.73 23.09 -19.77
C VAL A 93 0.45 24.50 -19.23
N ASP A 94 -0.80 24.95 -19.36
CA ASP A 94 -1.32 26.15 -18.70
C ASP A 94 -1.97 25.78 -17.35
N PRO A 95 -1.32 26.06 -16.20
CA PRO A 95 -1.85 25.69 -14.89
C PRO A 95 -3.21 26.33 -14.58
N ALA A 96 -3.56 27.46 -15.22
CA ALA A 96 -4.84 28.14 -15.01
C ALA A 96 -6.04 27.36 -15.59
N ARG A 97 -5.79 26.41 -16.50
CA ARG A 97 -6.82 25.53 -17.07
C ARG A 97 -7.06 24.26 -16.25
N GLY A 98 -6.22 23.99 -15.25
CA GLY A 98 -6.43 22.88 -14.33
C GLY A 98 -7.60 23.11 -13.38
N ASN A 99 -8.01 22.05 -12.67
CA ASN A 99 -9.09 22.13 -11.67
C ASN A 99 -8.63 22.69 -10.31
N ARG A 100 -7.35 23.08 -10.22
CA ARG A 100 -6.66 23.58 -9.01
C ARG A 100 -6.53 22.54 -7.90
N LYS A 101 -6.45 21.25 -8.27
CA LYS A 101 -6.35 20.13 -7.32
C LYS A 101 -5.21 19.20 -7.70
N ILE A 102 -4.51 18.72 -6.69
CA ILE A 102 -3.46 17.72 -6.82
C ILE A 102 -4.01 16.36 -6.39
N LEU A 103 -3.83 15.34 -7.22
CA LEU A 103 -3.87 13.94 -6.83
C LEU A 103 -2.43 13.46 -6.61
N PHE A 104 -2.05 13.31 -5.35
CA PHE A 104 -0.76 12.80 -4.94
C PHE A 104 -0.84 11.27 -4.84
N GLY A 105 -0.40 10.59 -5.89
CA GLY A 105 -0.35 9.14 -5.95
C GLY A 105 0.94 8.60 -5.37
N LEU A 106 0.86 7.67 -4.44
CA LEU A 106 2.05 7.04 -3.87
C LEU A 106 2.41 5.76 -4.62
N ASN A 107 3.60 5.73 -5.22
CA ASN A 107 4.14 4.55 -5.89
C ASN A 107 4.28 3.34 -4.97
N ASN A 108 3.99 2.16 -5.51
CA ASN A 108 4.19 0.89 -4.83
C ASN A 108 5.54 0.30 -5.25
N ARG A 109 6.52 0.29 -4.34
CA ARG A 109 7.90 -0.13 -4.60
C ARG A 109 8.53 0.60 -5.81
N GLY A 110 8.33 1.91 -5.89
CA GLY A 110 8.82 2.76 -6.97
C GLY A 110 7.95 2.76 -8.23
N ASN A 111 6.95 1.88 -8.35
CA ASN A 111 6.09 1.83 -9.53
C ASN A 111 4.86 2.73 -9.33
N SER A 112 4.66 3.70 -10.21
CA SER A 112 3.44 4.49 -10.25
C SER A 112 2.24 3.63 -10.64
N ILE A 113 1.19 3.63 -9.83
CA ILE A 113 0.02 2.76 -10.03
C ILE A 113 -1.31 3.52 -10.11
N GLU A 114 -1.33 4.80 -9.73
CA GLU A 114 -2.57 5.56 -9.61
C GLU A 114 -3.20 5.93 -10.95
N LEU A 115 -2.42 6.05 -12.04
CA LEU A 115 -3.00 6.21 -13.38
C LEU A 115 -3.82 4.98 -13.77
N ALA A 116 -3.31 3.77 -13.53
CA ALA A 116 -4.03 2.52 -13.84
C ALA A 116 -5.28 2.31 -12.96
N ARG A 117 -5.36 3.03 -11.84
CA ARG A 117 -6.51 2.98 -10.92
C ARG A 117 -7.69 3.81 -11.40
N PHE A 118 -7.42 4.94 -12.05
CA PHE A 118 -8.43 5.90 -12.42
C PHE A 118 -8.54 6.16 -13.93
N ASN A 119 -7.56 5.79 -14.74
CA ASN A 119 -7.64 5.83 -16.20
C ASN A 119 -7.82 4.41 -16.76
N ILE A 120 -8.63 4.28 -17.81
CA ILE A 120 -8.74 3.04 -18.58
C ILE A 120 -7.57 3.03 -19.55
N LEU A 121 -6.50 2.33 -19.17
CA LEU A 121 -5.26 2.26 -19.95
C LEU A 121 -5.45 1.47 -21.25
N THR A 122 -4.64 1.79 -22.26
CA THR A 122 -4.68 1.09 -23.56
C THR A 122 -3.88 -0.21 -23.56
N ARG A 123 -2.92 -0.35 -22.64
CA ARG A 123 -2.10 -1.55 -22.47
C ARG A 123 -2.63 -2.46 -21.36
N ASP A 124 -2.78 -3.74 -21.68
CA ASP A 124 -3.09 -4.80 -20.71
C ASP A 124 -1.83 -5.44 -20.11
N GLY A 125 -1.96 -6.01 -18.90
CA GLY A 125 -0.92 -6.84 -18.27
C GLY A 125 -0.13 -6.20 -17.12
N ALA A 126 0.97 -6.85 -16.72
CA ALA A 126 1.82 -6.47 -15.57
C ALA A 126 2.57 -5.13 -15.74
N ASP A 127 2.49 -4.52 -16.93
CA ASP A 127 3.06 -3.21 -17.25
C ASP A 127 2.07 -2.05 -16.99
N ARG A 128 0.89 -2.32 -16.43
CA ARG A 128 -0.08 -1.30 -16.02
C ARG A 128 0.55 -0.28 -15.07
N GLY A 129 0.75 0.93 -15.57
CA GLY A 129 1.30 2.04 -14.80
C GLY A 129 2.82 2.18 -14.84
N ARG A 130 3.57 1.28 -15.49
CA ARG A 130 5.01 1.50 -15.66
C ARG A 130 5.24 2.78 -16.45
N ALA A 131 5.99 3.70 -15.86
CA ALA A 131 6.36 4.99 -16.42
C ALA A 131 7.39 4.82 -17.56
N GLY A 132 7.03 4.18 -18.66
CA GLY A 132 7.85 4.04 -19.87
C GLY A 132 7.39 5.02 -20.97
N PRO A 133 8.28 5.58 -21.80
CA PRO A 133 7.88 6.41 -22.92
C PRO A 133 7.38 5.57 -24.13
N PRO A 134 6.27 5.95 -24.80
CA PRO A 134 5.31 6.96 -24.36
C PRO A 134 4.47 6.45 -23.18
N LEU A 135 4.23 7.35 -22.21
CA LEU A 135 3.42 7.06 -21.03
C LEU A 135 1.98 6.77 -21.48
N ASP A 136 1.47 5.59 -21.14
CA ASP A 136 0.08 5.25 -21.40
C ASP A 136 -0.82 5.93 -20.36
N VAL A 137 -1.59 6.90 -20.83
CA VAL A 137 -2.56 7.63 -20.03
C VAL A 137 -3.99 7.18 -20.29
N GLY A 138 -4.19 6.21 -21.20
CA GLY A 138 -5.50 5.65 -21.48
C GLY A 138 -6.53 6.67 -21.98
N ASP A 139 -7.75 6.52 -21.48
CA ASP A 139 -8.85 7.46 -21.69
C ASP A 139 -8.67 8.85 -21.04
N GLY A 140 -7.60 9.05 -20.26
CA GLY A 140 -7.21 10.33 -19.70
C GLY A 140 -8.21 10.91 -18.70
N PHE A 141 -9.00 10.09 -18.01
CA PHE A 141 -10.04 10.53 -17.08
C PHE A 141 -9.55 11.61 -16.09
N LEU A 142 -8.44 11.36 -15.38
CA LEU A 142 -7.89 12.34 -14.42
C LEU A 142 -7.54 13.69 -15.07
N MET A 143 -7.02 13.66 -16.29
CA MET A 143 -6.57 14.85 -17.03
C MET A 143 -7.76 15.62 -17.61
N LYS A 144 -8.77 14.92 -18.11
CA LYS A 144 -10.05 15.52 -18.55
C LYS A 144 -10.75 16.24 -17.39
N GLN A 145 -10.58 15.74 -16.17
CA GLN A 145 -11.07 16.38 -14.95
C GLN A 145 -10.17 17.53 -14.45
N GLY A 146 -9.02 17.77 -15.09
CA GLY A 146 -8.12 18.88 -14.79
C GLY A 146 -7.17 18.67 -13.62
N TYR A 147 -7.01 17.44 -13.11
CA TYR A 147 -6.11 17.18 -11.99
C TYR A 147 -4.64 17.32 -12.40
N THR A 148 -3.82 17.84 -11.48
CA THR A 148 -2.38 17.58 -11.48
C THR A 148 -2.13 16.27 -10.75
N VAL A 149 -1.40 15.34 -11.35
CA VAL A 149 -1.02 14.06 -10.73
C VAL A 149 0.44 14.12 -10.33
N VAL A 150 0.77 13.79 -9.08
CA VAL A 150 2.15 13.83 -8.54
C VAL A 150 2.48 12.50 -7.87
N ASP A 151 3.71 12.03 -8.02
CA ASP A 151 4.25 10.85 -7.33
C ASP A 151 5.70 11.13 -6.88
N VAL A 152 6.12 10.56 -5.75
CA VAL A 152 7.45 10.79 -5.16
C VAL A 152 8.04 9.52 -4.57
N GLY A 153 9.34 9.34 -4.74
CA GLY A 153 10.08 8.26 -4.09
C GLY A 153 9.98 8.40 -2.57
N TRP A 154 9.64 7.30 -1.89
CA TRP A 154 9.60 7.25 -0.42
C TRP A 154 10.41 6.08 0.14
N GLN A 155 10.57 5.00 -0.63
CA GLN A 155 11.25 3.80 -0.18
C GLN A 155 12.76 3.88 -0.46
N GLY A 156 13.57 3.78 0.60
CA GLY A 156 15.00 4.04 0.59
C GLY A 156 15.92 2.86 0.31
N ASP A 157 15.39 1.66 0.06
CA ASP A 157 16.15 0.43 -0.23
C ASP A 157 15.93 -0.08 -1.66
N LEU A 158 15.07 0.55 -2.47
CA LEU A 158 14.79 0.10 -3.85
C LEU A 158 16.04 0.10 -4.74
N ALA A 159 16.29 -1.02 -5.41
CA ALA A 159 17.29 -1.09 -6.48
C ALA A 159 16.77 -0.39 -7.76
N PRO A 160 17.65 0.35 -8.48
CA PRO A 160 17.27 0.98 -9.75
C PRO A 160 16.78 -0.02 -10.80
N GLY A 161 15.89 0.43 -11.68
CA GLY A 161 15.38 -0.35 -12.81
C GLY A 161 13.88 -0.18 -13.03
N GLY A 162 13.41 -0.50 -14.23
CA GLY A 162 11.97 -0.52 -14.55
C GLY A 162 11.23 0.81 -14.38
N SER A 163 11.92 1.95 -14.55
CA SER A 163 11.40 3.31 -14.30
C SER A 163 10.89 3.56 -12.87
N ARG A 164 11.45 2.86 -11.88
CA ARG A 164 11.11 3.09 -10.46
C ARG A 164 11.49 4.49 -10.00
N ILE A 165 10.58 5.13 -9.27
CA ILE A 165 10.85 6.38 -8.54
C ILE A 165 11.56 6.03 -7.23
N LEU A 166 12.78 6.53 -7.05
CA LEU A 166 13.66 6.16 -5.94
C LEU A 166 13.75 7.27 -4.89
N ALA A 167 14.00 6.89 -3.63
CA ALA A 167 14.46 7.80 -2.59
C ALA A 167 15.90 7.49 -2.19
N GLN A 168 16.69 8.52 -1.92
CA GLN A 168 17.99 8.44 -1.28
C GLN A 168 17.83 8.93 0.15
N LEU A 169 17.75 7.96 1.08
CA LEU A 169 17.61 8.21 2.50
C LEU A 169 18.94 7.95 3.21
N PRO A 170 19.31 8.74 4.22
CA PRO A 170 20.56 8.57 4.96
C PRO A 170 20.58 7.26 5.76
N VAL A 171 21.80 6.79 6.01
CA VAL A 171 22.11 5.67 6.91
C VAL A 171 22.47 6.23 8.28
N ALA A 172 21.82 5.74 9.33
CA ALA A 172 22.15 6.13 10.69
C ALA A 172 23.46 5.47 11.18
N ARG A 173 24.21 6.21 12.01
CA ARG A 173 25.50 5.77 12.58
C ARG A 173 25.53 5.99 14.08
N GLN A 174 26.46 5.33 14.76
CA GLN A 174 26.78 5.66 16.14
C GLN A 174 27.42 7.05 16.22
N ALA A 175 27.46 7.63 17.43
CA ALA A 175 28.05 8.96 17.64
C ALA A 175 29.54 9.05 17.29
N ASP A 176 30.26 7.93 17.38
CA ASP A 176 31.68 7.80 16.98
C ASP A 176 31.87 7.51 15.47
N GLY A 177 30.78 7.48 14.70
CA GLY A 177 30.78 7.18 13.26
C GLY A 177 30.76 5.70 12.92
N SER A 178 30.84 4.80 13.91
CA SER A 178 30.77 3.36 13.68
C SER A 178 29.36 2.91 13.25
N ALA A 179 29.28 1.70 12.67
CA ALA A 179 28.03 1.11 12.24
C ALA A 179 27.09 0.84 13.42
N ILE A 180 25.80 1.12 13.25
CA ILE A 180 24.78 0.56 14.13
C ILE A 180 24.59 -0.90 13.71
N VAL A 181 24.70 -1.82 14.67
CA VAL A 181 24.51 -3.26 14.46
C VAL A 181 23.38 -3.74 15.35
N SER A 182 22.43 -4.48 14.78
CA SER A 182 21.36 -5.14 15.52
C SER A 182 20.91 -6.41 14.79
N LEU A 183 20.15 -7.28 15.47
CA LEU A 183 19.57 -8.43 14.81
C LEU A 183 18.49 -7.98 13.82
N MET A 184 18.45 -8.62 12.66
CA MET A 184 17.37 -8.54 11.68
C MET A 184 16.88 -9.95 11.37
N ARG A 185 15.58 -10.08 11.09
CA ARG A 185 14.94 -11.32 10.68
C ARG A 185 14.42 -11.22 9.26
N VAL A 186 14.67 -12.24 8.44
CA VAL A 186 14.14 -12.38 7.08
C VAL A 186 13.52 -13.76 6.91
N GLU A 187 12.39 -13.83 6.19
CA GLU A 187 11.76 -15.10 5.82
C GLU A 187 11.72 -15.34 4.30
N TYR A 188 12.13 -16.55 3.90
CA TYR A 188 12.08 -17.05 2.54
C TYR A 188 10.97 -18.11 2.37
N SER A 189 10.20 -18.00 1.30
CA SER A 189 9.04 -18.84 0.97
C SER A 189 8.93 -18.99 -0.55
N ASP A 190 7.91 -19.68 -1.06
CA ASP A 190 7.60 -19.73 -2.49
C ASP A 190 7.32 -18.36 -3.14
N ARG A 191 7.23 -17.29 -2.34
CA ARG A 191 7.17 -15.91 -2.83
C ARG A 191 8.51 -15.41 -3.37
N ASN A 192 9.63 -15.88 -2.82
CA ASN A 192 10.98 -15.48 -3.25
C ASN A 192 11.86 -16.64 -3.73
N ILE A 193 11.46 -17.88 -3.47
CA ILE A 193 12.13 -19.07 -3.97
C ILE A 193 11.53 -19.45 -5.33
N ASP A 194 12.38 -19.61 -6.34
CA ASP A 194 11.98 -20.11 -7.66
C ASP A 194 11.28 -21.48 -7.54
N GLN A 195 10.30 -21.76 -8.41
CA GLN A 195 9.56 -23.03 -8.38
C GLN A 195 10.46 -24.26 -8.63
N LYS A 196 11.60 -24.08 -9.30
CA LYS A 196 12.62 -25.12 -9.49
C LYS A 196 13.60 -25.21 -8.31
N GLY A 197 13.50 -24.32 -7.34
CA GLY A 197 14.48 -24.13 -6.27
C GLY A 197 15.66 -23.26 -6.69
N THR A 198 16.44 -22.81 -5.70
CA THR A 198 17.67 -22.03 -5.90
C THR A 198 18.64 -22.28 -4.75
N PHE A 199 19.94 -22.15 -4.98
CA PHE A 199 20.94 -22.20 -3.91
C PHE A 199 21.18 -20.84 -3.25
N THR A 200 20.91 -19.76 -3.98
CA THR A 200 21.24 -18.39 -3.56
C THR A 200 19.99 -17.52 -3.53
N LEU A 201 19.87 -16.72 -2.48
CA LEU A 201 18.92 -15.63 -2.37
C LEU A 201 19.64 -14.39 -1.82
N PRO A 202 19.28 -13.17 -2.27
CA PRO A 202 19.69 -11.97 -1.56
C PRO A 202 19.09 -12.00 -0.15
N LEU A 203 19.75 -11.36 0.81
CA LEU A 203 19.29 -11.32 2.20
C LEU A 203 17.91 -10.65 2.30
N GLU A 204 17.54 -9.76 1.39
CA GLU A 204 16.21 -9.12 1.30
C GLU A 204 15.15 -10.01 0.58
N GLY A 205 15.55 -11.19 0.11
CA GLY A 205 14.70 -12.12 -0.63
C GLY A 205 14.36 -11.71 -2.06
N SER A 206 14.66 -10.49 -2.50
CA SER A 206 14.54 -10.10 -3.91
C SER A 206 15.64 -9.12 -4.33
N PRO A 207 16.21 -9.26 -5.54
CA PRO A 207 17.21 -8.32 -6.06
C PRO A 207 16.60 -6.96 -6.43
N ALA A 208 15.28 -6.79 -6.32
CA ALA A 208 14.61 -5.51 -6.48
C ALA A 208 14.90 -4.52 -5.35
N PHE A 209 15.49 -4.99 -4.25
CA PHE A 209 15.74 -4.25 -3.03
C PHE A 209 17.19 -4.48 -2.57
N ARG A 210 17.77 -3.48 -1.91
CA ARG A 210 19.11 -3.54 -1.33
C ARG A 210 19.00 -4.16 0.05
N SER A 211 19.68 -5.28 0.26
CA SER A 211 19.77 -5.91 1.58
C SER A 211 20.58 -5.07 2.56
N TYR A 212 20.16 -5.05 3.82
CA TYR A 212 21.04 -4.69 4.91
C TYR A 212 22.16 -5.73 5.02
N GLU A 213 23.40 -5.25 4.98
CA GLU A 213 24.56 -6.15 5.03
C GLU A 213 24.66 -6.87 6.37
N ALA A 214 25.11 -8.12 6.35
CA ALA A 214 25.56 -8.81 7.54
C ALA A 214 26.80 -8.10 8.13
N ALA A 215 26.72 -7.74 9.40
CA ALA A 215 27.84 -7.24 10.19
C ALA A 215 28.84 -8.34 10.55
N ASP A 216 28.35 -9.59 10.62
CA ASP A 216 29.11 -10.80 10.89
C ASP A 216 28.63 -11.90 9.94
N THR A 217 29.58 -12.47 9.18
CA THR A 217 29.30 -13.51 8.17
C THR A 217 29.57 -14.92 8.67
N HIS A 218 29.89 -15.12 9.96
CA HIS A 218 30.09 -16.45 10.51
C HIS A 218 28.73 -17.13 10.83
N PRO A 219 28.33 -18.24 10.15
CA PRO A 219 27.01 -18.85 10.31
C PRO A 219 26.66 -19.27 11.74
N ALA A 220 27.65 -19.57 12.59
CA ALA A 220 27.42 -19.92 13.99
C ALA A 220 26.90 -18.75 14.85
N HIS A 221 27.09 -17.49 14.42
CA HIS A 221 26.60 -16.30 15.11
C HIS A 221 25.23 -15.84 14.59
N SER A 222 24.65 -16.60 13.65
CA SER A 222 23.33 -16.39 13.07
C SER A 222 22.51 -17.67 13.20
N THR A 223 21.20 -17.57 12.95
CA THR A 223 20.31 -18.72 12.98
C THR A 223 19.50 -18.79 11.70
N LEU A 224 19.65 -19.88 10.95
CA LEU A 224 18.76 -20.26 9.87
C LEU A 224 17.88 -21.42 10.38
N THR A 225 16.56 -21.30 10.24
CA THR A 225 15.61 -22.38 10.53
C THR A 225 14.78 -22.71 9.30
N VAL A 226 14.22 -23.91 9.26
CA VAL A 226 13.32 -24.37 8.18
C VAL A 226 12.08 -25.02 8.77
N ARG A 227 10.93 -24.81 8.12
CA ARG A 227 9.63 -25.45 8.43
C ARG A 227 8.80 -25.66 7.16
N THR A 228 7.76 -26.50 7.25
CA THR A 228 6.87 -26.83 6.11
C THR A 228 5.54 -26.08 6.13
N SER A 229 5.19 -25.47 7.26
CA SER A 229 4.00 -24.62 7.42
C SER A 229 4.28 -23.51 8.43
N VAL A 230 3.46 -22.45 8.42
CA VAL A 230 3.58 -21.32 9.35
C VAL A 230 3.57 -21.76 10.82
N GLN A 231 2.66 -22.68 11.16
CA GLN A 231 2.50 -23.24 12.51
C GLN A 231 3.40 -24.46 12.78
N GLY A 232 4.20 -24.87 11.79
CA GLY A 232 5.11 -26.01 11.94
C GLY A 232 6.30 -25.66 12.85
N PRO A 233 6.92 -26.67 13.50
CA PRO A 233 8.10 -26.44 14.32
C PRO A 233 9.25 -25.90 13.45
N ARG A 234 9.99 -24.94 13.98
CA ARG A 234 11.22 -24.42 13.36
C ARG A 234 12.37 -25.37 13.68
N THR A 235 12.96 -25.97 12.65
CA THR A 235 14.15 -26.82 12.79
C THR A 235 15.39 -26.03 12.38
N ARG A 236 16.40 -25.94 13.24
CA ARG A 236 17.67 -25.27 12.92
C ARG A 236 18.37 -25.98 11.77
N VAL A 237 18.84 -25.22 10.79
CA VAL A 237 19.76 -25.70 9.75
C VAL A 237 21.18 -25.63 10.32
N ASP A 238 21.92 -26.73 10.18
CA ASP A 238 23.31 -26.82 10.65
C ASP A 238 24.16 -25.67 10.05
N PRO A 239 24.93 -24.92 10.87
CA PRO A 239 25.79 -23.83 10.39
C PRO A 239 26.80 -24.21 9.31
N HIS A 240 27.14 -25.49 9.14
CA HIS A 240 28.02 -25.98 8.07
C HIS A 240 27.31 -26.23 6.74
N ARG A 241 25.98 -26.08 6.67
CA ARG A 241 25.17 -26.33 5.47
C ARG A 241 24.79 -25.06 4.70
N TRP A 242 25.22 -23.90 5.18
CA TRP A 242 24.92 -22.62 4.55
C TRP A 242 26.02 -21.60 4.87
N ALA A 243 26.08 -20.53 4.09
CA ALA A 243 27.02 -19.43 4.29
C ALA A 243 26.41 -18.10 3.81
N PHE A 244 26.94 -16.98 4.30
CA PHE A 244 26.70 -15.68 3.69
C PHE A 244 27.53 -15.55 2.41
N GLY A 245 26.88 -15.19 1.31
CA GLY A 245 27.46 -15.15 -0.03
C GLY A 245 26.57 -15.83 -1.07
N ALA A 246 27.06 -15.82 -2.31
CA ALA A 246 26.36 -16.39 -3.46
C ALA A 246 26.99 -17.72 -3.88
N CYS A 247 26.17 -18.70 -4.24
CA CYS A 247 26.60 -20.02 -4.69
C CYS A 247 25.66 -20.58 -5.77
N PRO A 248 25.69 -20.04 -6.99
CA PRO A 248 24.71 -20.39 -8.03
C PRO A 248 24.67 -21.90 -8.38
N ALA A 249 25.75 -22.64 -8.15
CA ALA A 249 25.85 -24.08 -8.38
C ALA A 249 26.08 -24.89 -7.09
N GLY A 250 25.66 -24.37 -5.93
CA GLY A 250 25.85 -25.01 -4.63
C GLY A 250 27.23 -24.73 -4.02
N GLN A 251 27.58 -25.44 -2.93
CA GLN A 251 28.72 -25.13 -2.06
C GLN A 251 30.05 -24.88 -2.79
N ALA A 252 30.35 -25.68 -3.83
CA ALA A 252 31.60 -25.58 -4.57
C ALA A 252 31.77 -24.26 -5.33
N SER A 253 30.68 -23.53 -5.61
CA SER A 253 30.70 -22.23 -6.29
C SER A 253 30.53 -21.05 -5.32
N LEU A 254 30.73 -21.25 -4.01
CA LEU A 254 30.52 -20.21 -3.01
C LEU A 254 31.50 -19.04 -3.22
N VAL A 255 30.93 -17.86 -3.39
CA VAL A 255 31.60 -16.56 -3.30
C VAL A 255 31.09 -15.89 -2.02
N PRO A 256 31.90 -15.81 -0.95
CA PRO A 256 31.51 -15.16 0.29
C PRO A 256 31.08 -13.71 0.06
N GLY A 257 30.09 -13.24 0.81
CA GLY A 257 29.56 -11.89 0.70
C GLY A 257 28.70 -11.52 1.90
N THR A 258 28.30 -10.25 1.99
CA THR A 258 27.51 -9.72 3.11
C THR A 258 26.04 -9.47 2.77
N ARG A 259 25.63 -9.69 1.52
CA ARG A 259 24.29 -9.33 1.00
C ARG A 259 23.45 -10.51 0.55
N ASP A 260 24.02 -11.70 0.50
CA ASP A 260 23.37 -12.89 0.00
C ASP A 260 23.48 -14.03 1.01
N ILE A 261 22.58 -14.99 0.89
CA ILE A 261 22.63 -16.27 1.61
C ILE A 261 22.70 -17.41 0.60
N CYS A 262 23.60 -18.34 0.87
CA CYS A 262 23.80 -19.57 0.15
C CYS A 262 23.39 -20.75 1.03
N LEU A 263 22.41 -21.55 0.60
CA LEU A 263 22.05 -22.82 1.23
C LEU A 263 22.57 -23.97 0.37
N PHE A 264 23.51 -24.76 0.88
CA PHE A 264 24.26 -25.74 0.08
C PHE A 264 23.40 -26.87 -0.49
N ASP A 265 22.29 -27.20 0.18
CA ASP A 265 21.31 -28.19 -0.30
C ASP A 265 20.15 -27.58 -1.11
N GLY A 266 20.17 -26.27 -1.31
CA GLY A 266 19.13 -25.54 -2.04
C GLY A 266 17.90 -25.18 -1.20
N PHE A 267 17.36 -24.00 -1.48
CA PHE A 267 16.05 -23.55 -1.05
C PHE A 267 14.96 -24.24 -1.86
N SER A 268 13.95 -24.77 -1.17
CA SER A 268 12.78 -25.41 -1.78
C SER A 268 11.53 -24.56 -1.61
N PRO A 269 10.74 -24.30 -2.66
CA PRO A 269 9.53 -23.49 -2.59
C PRO A 269 8.43 -24.13 -1.71
N GLY A 270 8.51 -25.44 -1.44
CA GLY A 270 7.59 -26.11 -0.52
C GLY A 270 7.88 -25.85 0.97
N LYS A 271 8.92 -25.07 1.30
CA LYS A 271 9.38 -24.81 2.67
C LYS A 271 9.41 -23.31 2.98
N ILE A 272 9.48 -23.01 4.27
CA ILE A 272 9.68 -21.67 4.81
C ILE A 272 11.00 -21.66 5.55
N TYR A 273 11.85 -20.69 5.27
CA TYR A 273 13.14 -20.52 5.91
C TYR A 273 13.18 -19.18 6.64
N ASP A 274 13.59 -19.16 7.90
CA ASP A 274 13.77 -17.93 8.69
C ASP A 274 15.26 -17.75 9.00
N LEU A 275 15.82 -16.62 8.60
CA LEU A 275 17.17 -16.19 8.95
C LEU A 275 17.09 -15.08 10.01
N VAL A 276 17.85 -15.22 11.09
CA VAL A 276 18.14 -14.15 12.05
C VAL A 276 19.65 -13.92 12.06
N TYR A 277 20.08 -12.69 11.79
CA TYR A 277 21.49 -12.33 11.63
C TYR A 277 21.78 -10.91 12.15
N PRO A 278 23.02 -10.60 12.56
CA PRO A 278 23.41 -9.24 12.88
C PRO A 278 23.56 -8.42 11.59
N ALA A 279 22.61 -7.53 11.34
CA ALA A 279 22.64 -6.55 10.25
C ALA A 279 23.33 -5.26 10.70
N LYS A 280 23.89 -4.51 9.75
CA LYS A 280 24.48 -3.18 9.99
C LYS A 280 23.87 -2.10 9.11
N ASP A 281 24.06 -0.85 9.54
CA ASP A 281 23.81 0.36 8.73
C ASP A 281 22.32 0.57 8.39
N PRO A 282 21.46 0.76 9.41
CA PRO A 282 20.03 0.95 9.19
C PRO A 282 19.78 2.27 8.44
N ILE A 283 18.95 2.20 7.41
CA ILE A 283 18.44 3.35 6.67
C ILE A 283 17.43 4.05 7.58
N VAL A 284 17.45 5.39 7.61
CA VAL A 284 16.44 6.20 8.30
C VAL A 284 15.15 6.21 7.46
N MET A 285 14.52 5.03 7.35
CA MET A 285 13.44 4.76 6.39
C MET A 285 12.17 5.58 6.69
N GLY A 286 11.99 6.02 7.94
CA GLY A 286 10.88 6.89 8.33
C GLY A 286 10.88 8.26 7.63
N LEU A 287 12.03 8.72 7.09
CA LEU A 287 12.09 9.91 6.22
C LEU A 287 11.27 9.74 4.93
N GLY A 288 10.96 8.50 4.53
CA GLY A 288 10.00 8.23 3.46
C GLY A 288 8.60 8.81 3.73
N HIS A 289 8.22 9.08 4.98
CA HIS A 289 7.02 9.85 5.28
C HIS A 289 7.21 11.36 5.03
N ALA A 290 8.37 11.91 5.39
CA ALA A 290 8.71 13.30 5.15
C ALA A 290 8.76 13.64 3.64
N THR A 291 9.21 12.72 2.77
CA THR A 291 9.25 12.99 1.31
C THR A 291 7.89 13.37 0.74
N ALA A 292 6.82 12.66 1.13
CA ALA A 292 5.46 12.95 0.70
C ALA A 292 4.91 14.22 1.36
N ARG A 293 5.14 14.38 2.68
CA ARG A 293 4.72 15.57 3.45
C ARG A 293 5.28 16.86 2.83
N ASP A 294 6.58 16.90 2.61
CA ASP A 294 7.31 18.11 2.27
C ASP A 294 7.08 18.52 0.82
N LEU A 295 7.09 17.56 -0.13
CA LEU A 295 6.78 17.86 -1.52
C LEU A 295 5.33 18.33 -1.68
N ALA A 296 4.36 17.66 -1.04
CA ALA A 296 2.97 18.07 -1.12
C ALA A 296 2.73 19.45 -0.48
N SER A 297 3.36 19.72 0.67
CA SER A 297 3.31 21.04 1.32
C SER A 297 3.93 22.13 0.44
N PHE A 298 5.11 21.89 -0.14
CA PHE A 298 5.77 22.81 -1.07
C PHE A 298 4.86 23.14 -2.26
N LEU A 299 4.34 22.11 -2.93
CA LEU A 299 3.49 22.30 -4.11
C LEU A 299 2.21 23.09 -3.79
N ARG A 300 1.69 22.94 -2.56
CA ARG A 300 0.49 23.62 -2.10
C ARG A 300 0.73 25.07 -1.67
N TYR A 301 1.85 25.36 -1.00
CA TYR A 301 2.00 26.59 -0.22
C TYR A 301 3.17 27.50 -0.62
N ALA A 302 4.15 27.02 -1.39
CA ALA A 302 5.38 27.76 -1.68
C ALA A 302 5.55 28.05 -3.17
N VAL A 303 5.61 29.33 -3.56
CA VAL A 303 5.72 29.76 -4.96
C VAL A 303 7.09 29.44 -5.58
N LYS A 304 8.12 29.27 -4.76
CA LYS A 304 9.49 28.94 -5.15
C LYS A 304 10.20 28.19 -4.02
N ASP A 305 11.24 27.43 -4.37
CA ASP A 305 12.10 26.79 -3.39
C ASP A 305 13.14 27.76 -2.80
N ASP A 306 13.98 27.27 -1.87
CA ASP A 306 14.97 28.10 -1.18
C ASP A 306 16.11 28.56 -2.11
N THR A 307 16.28 27.95 -3.28
CA THR A 307 17.21 28.40 -4.33
C THR A 307 16.58 29.41 -5.30
N GLY A 308 15.30 29.71 -5.13
CA GLY A 308 14.55 30.64 -5.97
C GLY A 308 13.96 30.01 -7.24
N GLN A 309 14.03 28.68 -7.40
CA GLN A 309 13.41 27.99 -8.53
C GLN A 309 11.89 27.96 -8.33
N GLN A 310 11.17 28.38 -9.37
CA GLN A 310 9.72 28.50 -9.32
C GLN A 310 9.07 27.11 -9.15
N ASN A 311 8.03 27.06 -8.31
CA ASN A 311 7.12 25.94 -8.20
C ASN A 311 6.45 25.68 -9.57
N PRO A 312 6.49 24.44 -10.11
CA PRO A 312 5.88 24.10 -11.40
C PRO A 312 4.38 24.38 -11.53
N LEU A 313 3.68 24.59 -10.41
CA LEU A 313 2.25 24.88 -10.33
C LEU A 313 1.93 26.36 -10.08
N ALA A 314 2.96 27.22 -9.98
CA ALA A 314 2.74 28.65 -9.86
C ALA A 314 2.06 29.21 -11.14
N LEU A 315 1.09 30.09 -10.96
CA LEU A 315 0.40 30.78 -12.07
C LEU A 315 1.29 31.87 -12.68
N ASP A 316 2.11 32.49 -11.85
CA ASP A 316 3.07 33.54 -12.19
C ASP A 316 4.15 33.59 -11.09
N ARG A 317 4.99 34.63 -11.08
CA ARG A 317 6.13 34.75 -10.16
C ARG A 317 5.75 34.71 -8.69
N ASP A 318 4.58 35.24 -8.34
CA ASP A 318 4.21 35.51 -6.94
C ASP A 318 2.92 34.80 -6.51
N ARG A 319 2.28 34.05 -7.42
CA ARG A 319 0.96 33.45 -7.17
C ARG A 319 0.93 31.94 -7.37
N LEU A 320 0.36 31.26 -6.37
CA LEU A 320 -0.13 29.88 -6.42
C LEU A 320 -1.64 29.87 -6.25
N ASP A 321 -2.31 28.90 -6.87
CA ASP A 321 -3.77 28.70 -6.71
C ASP A 321 -4.10 27.20 -6.60
N VAL A 322 -3.37 26.48 -5.72
CA VAL A 322 -3.70 25.09 -5.37
C VAL A 322 -4.76 25.11 -4.28
N ARG A 323 -5.98 24.65 -4.62
CA ARG A 323 -7.14 24.70 -3.74
C ARG A 323 -7.27 23.45 -2.86
N ARG A 324 -6.93 22.28 -3.41
CA ARG A 324 -7.01 21.00 -2.70
C ARG A 324 -5.85 20.07 -3.05
N VAL A 325 -5.45 19.26 -2.09
CA VAL A 325 -4.46 18.18 -2.29
C VAL A 325 -5.02 16.90 -1.71
N TYR A 326 -5.09 15.86 -2.52
CA TYR A 326 -5.56 14.54 -2.14
C TYR A 326 -4.41 13.55 -2.20
N ALA A 327 -4.39 12.57 -1.30
CA ALA A 327 -3.49 11.42 -1.43
C ALA A 327 -4.27 10.18 -1.89
N SER A 328 -3.63 9.33 -2.68
CA SER A 328 -4.16 8.00 -3.04
C SER A 328 -3.07 6.96 -2.94
N GLY A 329 -3.41 5.82 -2.35
CA GLY A 329 -2.50 4.70 -2.19
C GLY A 329 -3.24 3.37 -2.21
N SER A 330 -2.59 2.35 -2.73
CA SER A 330 -3.17 1.02 -2.95
C SER A 330 -2.26 -0.08 -2.45
N SER A 331 -2.82 -1.05 -1.71
CA SER A 331 -2.06 -2.17 -1.14
C SER A 331 -0.98 -1.61 -0.20
N GLN A 332 0.32 -1.86 -0.46
CA GLN A 332 1.43 -1.29 0.31
C GLN A 332 1.30 0.23 0.55
N THR A 333 0.89 1.01 -0.45
CA THR A 333 0.78 2.47 -0.25
C THR A 333 -0.51 2.92 0.42
N GLY A 334 -1.56 2.09 0.40
CA GLY A 334 -2.71 2.29 1.28
C GLY A 334 -2.32 2.06 2.75
N ILE A 335 -1.50 1.03 3.01
CA ILE A 335 -0.92 0.74 4.32
C ILE A 335 -0.01 1.90 4.78
N TYR A 336 0.84 2.41 3.89
CA TYR A 336 1.66 3.61 4.13
C TYR A 336 0.81 4.81 4.57
N LEU A 337 -0.31 5.10 3.90
CA LEU A 337 -1.14 6.27 4.22
C LEU A 337 -1.76 6.18 5.62
N ARG A 338 -2.10 4.96 6.07
CA ARG A 338 -2.56 4.73 7.45
C ARG A 338 -1.47 5.08 8.46
N ASP A 339 -0.23 4.63 8.23
CA ASP A 339 0.92 4.98 9.06
C ASP A 339 1.22 6.48 9.03
N PHE A 340 1.21 7.07 7.84
CA PHE A 340 1.47 8.49 7.61
C PHE A 340 0.55 9.37 8.46
N VAL A 341 -0.76 9.11 8.43
CA VAL A 341 -1.74 9.87 9.23
C VAL A 341 -1.56 9.57 10.71
N TYR A 342 -1.40 8.31 11.10
CA TYR A 342 -1.23 7.93 12.51
C TYR A 342 0.01 8.59 13.15
N LEU A 343 1.14 8.60 12.43
CA LEU A 343 2.40 9.17 12.90
C LEU A 343 2.37 10.71 12.89
N GLY A 344 1.43 11.32 12.17
CA GLY A 344 1.19 12.77 12.19
C GLY A 344 1.76 13.52 10.99
N PHE A 345 2.20 12.82 9.95
CA PHE A 345 2.80 13.46 8.77
C PHE A 345 1.80 14.22 7.89
N ASN A 346 0.49 14.21 8.19
CA ASN A 346 -0.47 15.11 7.53
C ASN A 346 -0.42 16.56 8.04
N GLU A 347 0.53 16.86 8.91
CA GLU A 347 0.88 18.17 9.44
C GLU A 347 2.32 18.49 9.01
N ASP A 348 2.50 19.59 8.28
CA ASP A 348 3.85 20.10 7.97
C ASP A 348 4.48 20.81 9.18
N GLU A 349 5.76 21.15 9.10
CA GLU A 349 6.51 21.76 10.21
C GLU A 349 6.04 23.18 10.58
N SER A 350 5.29 23.84 9.70
CA SER A 350 4.56 25.08 10.01
C SER A 350 3.19 24.80 10.63
N GLY A 351 2.89 23.56 10.97
CA GLY A 351 1.63 23.10 11.49
C GLY A 351 0.49 23.16 10.47
N ARG A 352 0.70 23.15 9.16
CA ARG A 352 -0.41 23.22 8.18
C ARG A 352 -0.83 21.83 7.72
N LYS A 353 -2.12 21.68 7.38
CA LYS A 353 -2.64 20.45 6.79
C LYS A 353 -2.00 20.22 5.42
N VAL A 354 -1.50 19.02 5.16
CA VAL A 354 -0.90 18.64 3.88
C VAL A 354 -1.97 18.16 2.90
N PHE A 355 -2.66 17.06 3.21
CA PHE A 355 -3.71 16.47 2.40
C PHE A 355 -5.09 16.74 3.00
N ASP A 356 -6.04 17.17 2.17
CA ASP A 356 -7.43 17.44 2.57
C ASP A 356 -8.26 16.16 2.66
N ALA A 357 -7.97 15.19 1.78
CA ALA A 357 -8.62 13.89 1.73
C ALA A 357 -7.66 12.79 1.28
N MET A 358 -7.92 11.55 1.67
CA MET A 358 -7.15 10.39 1.25
C MET A 358 -8.04 9.25 0.80
N ASN A 359 -7.69 8.67 -0.35
CA ASN A 359 -8.19 7.38 -0.81
C ASN A 359 -7.23 6.28 -0.33
N ILE A 360 -7.63 5.57 0.72
CA ILE A 360 -6.89 4.43 1.26
C ILE A 360 -7.53 3.18 0.68
N ASN A 361 -6.80 2.47 -0.18
CA ASN A 361 -7.38 1.35 -0.90
C ASN A 361 -6.61 0.04 -0.62
N ILE A 362 -7.39 -1.01 -0.33
CA ILE A 362 -7.00 -2.40 -0.08
C ILE A 362 -5.86 -2.58 0.93
N ALA A 363 -5.87 -1.77 1.99
CA ALA A 363 -4.84 -1.79 3.04
C ALA A 363 -5.13 -2.81 4.17
N GLY A 364 -6.39 -3.27 4.29
CA GLY A 364 -6.87 -3.95 5.49
C GLY A 364 -6.59 -3.13 6.75
N THR A 365 -5.96 -3.77 7.75
CA THR A 365 -5.46 -3.12 8.98
C THR A 365 -3.95 -3.26 9.14
N LEU A 366 -3.22 -3.58 8.08
CA LEU A 366 -1.76 -3.62 8.17
C LEU A 366 -1.20 -2.24 8.50
N ARG A 367 -0.04 -2.23 9.15
CA ARG A 367 0.85 -1.09 9.35
C ARG A 367 2.08 -1.31 8.47
N ASN A 368 2.67 -0.28 7.87
CA ASN A 368 3.79 -0.43 6.93
C ASN A 368 5.11 -0.60 7.69
N PHE A 369 5.20 0.03 8.86
CA PHE A 369 6.37 0.01 9.75
C PHE A 369 7.67 0.42 9.08
N ILE A 370 7.62 1.49 8.26
CA ILE A 370 8.87 2.12 7.77
C ILE A 370 9.56 2.95 8.84
N ASN A 371 8.88 3.24 9.96
CA ASN A 371 9.44 3.95 11.09
C ASN A 371 10.04 3.01 12.15
N VAL A 372 10.92 2.09 11.73
CA VAL A 372 11.60 1.13 12.61
C VAL A 372 13.06 1.00 12.22
N GLU A 373 13.93 0.66 13.16
CA GLU A 373 15.32 0.33 12.88
C GLU A 373 15.40 -0.98 12.08
N PHE A 374 16.14 -0.99 10.96
CA PHE A 374 16.15 -2.08 9.98
C PHE A 374 14.78 -2.39 9.37
N ALA A 375 14.06 -1.33 8.95
CA ALA A 375 12.77 -1.44 8.28
C ALA A 375 12.87 -2.27 6.98
N ASP A 376 11.94 -3.21 6.82
CA ASP A 376 11.69 -4.00 5.61
C ASP A 376 10.21 -3.78 5.19
N PRO A 377 9.94 -2.79 4.30
CA PRO A 377 8.61 -2.57 3.77
C PRO A 377 8.24 -3.54 2.62
N ASN A 378 9.08 -4.53 2.32
CA ASN A 378 8.92 -5.40 1.15
C ASN A 378 8.10 -6.65 1.46
N VAL A 379 7.97 -6.98 2.74
CA VAL A 379 7.16 -8.07 3.25
C VAL A 379 5.73 -7.64 3.55
N PHE A 380 4.83 -8.62 3.70
CA PHE A 380 3.54 -8.40 4.35
C PHE A 380 3.11 -9.68 5.05
N SER A 381 2.40 -9.53 6.16
CA SER A 381 1.83 -10.65 6.89
C SER A 381 0.72 -11.31 6.07
N ALA A 382 0.88 -12.60 5.77
CA ALA A 382 -0.10 -13.41 5.06
C ALA A 382 -0.36 -14.73 5.81
N GLN A 383 -1.42 -15.45 5.45
CA GLN A 383 -1.76 -16.71 6.11
C GLN A 383 -0.68 -17.80 5.92
N THR A 384 0.08 -17.74 4.82
CA THR A 384 1.01 -18.81 4.40
C THR A 384 2.48 -18.58 4.70
N ASP A 385 2.85 -17.34 4.99
CA ASP A 385 4.21 -16.85 5.17
C ASP A 385 4.17 -15.48 5.90
N ARG A 386 5.26 -15.13 6.58
CA ARG A 386 5.53 -13.80 7.15
C ARG A 386 4.50 -13.31 8.16
N HIS A 387 3.67 -14.22 8.67
CA HIS A 387 2.56 -13.94 9.60
C HIS A 387 2.98 -13.11 10.83
N ASP A 388 4.21 -13.31 11.30
CA ASP A 388 4.83 -12.73 12.50
C ASP A 388 6.03 -11.81 12.19
N LEU A 389 6.15 -11.34 10.95
CA LEU A 389 7.11 -10.29 10.56
C LEU A 389 6.48 -8.90 10.66
N LEU A 390 7.32 -7.89 10.43
CA LEU A 390 6.87 -6.50 10.25
C LEU A 390 6.04 -6.37 8.94
N MET A 391 5.43 -5.22 8.75
CA MET A 391 4.29 -5.03 7.85
C MET A 391 3.09 -5.96 8.18
N THR A 392 2.66 -5.88 9.45
CA THR A 392 1.57 -6.67 10.04
C THR A 392 0.49 -5.75 10.62
N SER A 393 -0.67 -6.31 11.02
CA SER A 393 -1.66 -5.55 11.76
C SER A 393 -1.20 -5.33 13.19
N TYR A 394 -1.18 -4.08 13.61
CA TYR A 394 -0.80 -3.67 14.96
C TYR A 394 -1.64 -2.46 15.39
N PRO A 395 -2.13 -2.39 16.64
CA PRO A 395 -2.98 -1.30 17.11
C PRO A 395 -2.34 0.09 16.96
N PRO A 396 -3.14 1.14 16.66
CA PRO A 396 -4.58 1.10 16.49
C PRO A 396 -5.01 0.56 15.12
N PHE A 397 -6.09 -0.24 15.13
CA PHE A 397 -6.74 -0.71 13.90
C PHE A 397 -7.81 0.26 13.40
N THR A 398 -8.54 0.87 14.33
CA THR A 398 -9.71 1.71 14.06
C THR A 398 -9.32 3.14 13.71
N TYR A 399 -10.13 3.80 12.89
CA TYR A 399 -9.91 5.22 12.59
C TYR A 399 -10.16 6.12 13.80
N GLY A 400 -11.25 5.87 14.53
CA GLY A 400 -11.53 6.57 15.79
C GLY A 400 -10.65 6.09 16.93
N VAL A 401 -10.45 6.95 17.93
CA VAL A 401 -9.70 6.62 19.14
C VAL A 401 -10.49 5.64 20.00
N THR A 402 -9.99 4.42 20.13
CA THR A 402 -10.55 3.37 20.99
C THR A 402 -9.46 2.80 21.89
N THR A 403 -9.85 2.04 22.92
CA THR A 403 -8.92 1.21 23.68
C THR A 403 -9.00 -0.20 23.12
N ASP A 404 -7.89 -0.71 22.59
CA ASP A 404 -7.82 -2.09 22.16
C ASP A 404 -7.82 -3.03 23.37
N PRO A 405 -8.80 -3.95 23.49
CA PRO A 405 -8.96 -4.76 24.70
C PRO A 405 -7.91 -5.86 24.85
N ILE A 406 -7.16 -6.19 23.78
CA ILE A 406 -6.12 -7.23 23.81
C ILE A 406 -4.77 -6.66 24.26
N SER A 407 -4.33 -5.56 23.65
CA SER A 407 -3.05 -4.91 23.93
C SER A 407 -3.12 -3.83 25.02
N GLY A 408 -4.30 -3.29 25.31
CA GLY A 408 -4.49 -2.13 26.18
C GLY A 408 -4.13 -0.78 25.55
N ILE A 409 -3.67 -0.75 24.29
CA ILE A 409 -3.30 0.49 23.60
C ILE A 409 -4.55 1.33 23.32
N ARG A 410 -4.55 2.58 23.78
CA ARG A 410 -5.61 3.56 23.49
C ARG A 410 -5.18 4.54 22.41
N ALA A 411 -5.63 4.35 21.18
CA ALA A 411 -5.28 5.19 20.04
C ALA A 411 -6.31 5.05 18.88
N GLY A 412 -6.18 5.91 17.88
CA GLY A 412 -6.91 5.83 16.60
C GLY A 412 -6.03 6.34 15.47
N ILE A 413 -6.28 5.92 14.23
CA ILE A 413 -5.56 6.47 13.07
C ILE A 413 -5.77 7.99 12.97
N LEU A 414 -7.02 8.45 13.16
CA LEU A 414 -7.38 9.86 13.23
C LEU A 414 -7.34 10.33 14.68
N SER A 415 -6.32 11.11 15.02
CA SER A 415 -6.07 11.59 16.39
C SER A 415 -5.65 13.06 16.44
N ARG A 416 -5.65 13.76 15.30
CA ARG A 416 -5.23 15.15 15.15
C ARG A 416 -6.29 15.93 14.40
N PRO A 417 -7.44 16.29 15.01
CA PRO A 417 -8.62 16.81 14.30
C PRO A 417 -8.36 18.01 13.37
N ARG A 418 -7.35 18.82 13.70
CA ARG A 418 -6.93 19.99 12.92
C ARG A 418 -6.32 19.62 11.57
N THR A 419 -5.54 18.55 11.54
CA THR A 419 -4.77 18.09 10.38
C THR A 419 -5.26 16.75 9.85
N ASP A 420 -6.18 16.05 10.51
CA ASP A 420 -6.78 14.82 10.01
C ASP A 420 -7.48 15.07 8.65
N PRO A 421 -7.26 14.19 7.65
CA PRO A 421 -7.93 14.27 6.35
C PRO A 421 -9.32 13.64 6.41
N LEU A 422 -10.15 13.92 5.41
CA LEU A 422 -11.30 13.05 5.10
C LEU A 422 -10.79 11.72 4.52
N ILE A 423 -11.39 10.61 4.91
CA ILE A 423 -10.97 9.28 4.45
C ILE A 423 -12.08 8.63 3.62
N VAL A 424 -11.72 8.17 2.43
CA VAL A 424 -12.44 7.11 1.73
C VAL A 424 -11.56 5.86 1.78
N ASP A 425 -12.01 4.84 2.52
CA ASP A 425 -11.33 3.57 2.69
C ASP A 425 -12.06 2.46 1.92
N THR A 426 -11.40 1.85 0.95
CA THR A 426 -12.01 0.81 0.10
C THR A 426 -11.28 -0.51 0.27
N HIS A 427 -12.00 -1.56 0.64
CA HIS A 427 -11.48 -2.93 0.74
C HIS A 427 -12.18 -3.85 -0.25
N THR A 428 -11.52 -4.94 -0.60
CA THR A 428 -12.15 -6.11 -1.22
C THR A 428 -12.34 -7.20 -0.17
N GLU A 429 -13.01 -8.28 -0.53
CA GLU A 429 -13.14 -9.43 0.38
C GLU A 429 -11.77 -10.05 0.72
N ALA A 430 -10.79 -9.98 -0.18
CA ALA A 430 -9.44 -10.49 0.09
C ALA A 430 -8.80 -9.85 1.32
N GLU A 431 -9.03 -8.56 1.58
CA GLU A 431 -8.47 -7.85 2.73
C GLU A 431 -9.07 -8.34 4.05
N TYR A 432 -10.30 -8.85 4.06
CA TYR A 432 -10.87 -9.47 5.25
C TYR A 432 -10.20 -10.81 5.55
N TYR A 433 -9.90 -11.60 4.51
CA TYR A 433 -9.26 -12.91 4.68
C TYR A 433 -7.76 -12.84 4.97
N GLN A 434 -7.06 -11.87 4.37
CA GLN A 434 -5.59 -11.81 4.39
C GLN A 434 -5.06 -10.64 5.21
N LEU A 435 -5.74 -9.49 5.21
CA LEU A 435 -5.22 -8.25 5.79
C LEU A 435 -6.04 -7.78 7.01
N ARG A 436 -6.85 -8.68 7.60
CA ARG A 436 -7.69 -8.48 8.80
C ARG A 436 -8.58 -7.23 8.79
N ALA A 437 -9.12 -6.86 7.63
CA ALA A 437 -9.89 -5.63 7.45
C ALA A 437 -11.07 -5.46 8.43
N SER A 438 -11.62 -6.54 8.99
CA SER A 438 -12.70 -6.47 9.99
C SER A 438 -12.33 -5.65 11.22
N LEU A 439 -11.04 -5.62 11.60
CA LEU A 439 -10.56 -4.86 12.77
C LEU A 439 -10.63 -3.34 12.57
N ASN A 440 -10.96 -2.84 11.36
CA ASN A 440 -11.35 -1.44 11.20
C ASN A 440 -12.73 -1.14 11.82
N LEU A 441 -13.59 -2.16 11.93
CA LEU A 441 -15.01 -2.07 12.29
C LEU A 441 -15.34 -2.84 13.57
N THR A 442 -14.38 -3.55 14.14
CA THR A 442 -14.55 -4.30 15.40
C THR A 442 -13.36 -4.12 16.32
N ASP A 443 -13.60 -4.25 17.63
CA ASP A 443 -12.52 -4.41 18.61
C ASP A 443 -11.88 -5.81 18.52
N GLY A 444 -10.85 -6.06 19.32
CA GLY A 444 -10.15 -7.35 19.33
C GLY A 444 -10.99 -8.55 19.80
N HIS A 445 -12.19 -8.32 20.36
CA HIS A 445 -13.16 -9.37 20.70
C HIS A 445 -14.28 -9.50 19.67
N GLY A 446 -14.24 -8.75 18.57
CA GLY A 446 -15.24 -8.80 17.51
C GLY A 446 -16.49 -7.96 17.78
N ARG A 447 -16.45 -7.04 18.75
CA ARG A 447 -17.57 -6.13 19.03
C ARG A 447 -17.51 -4.94 18.07
N PRO A 448 -18.65 -4.42 17.57
CA PRO A 448 -18.66 -3.30 16.63
C PRO A 448 -17.97 -2.04 17.17
N VAL A 449 -17.23 -1.36 16.30
CA VAL A 449 -16.65 -0.03 16.52
C VAL A 449 -17.18 0.91 15.44
N PRO A 450 -17.79 2.05 15.79
CA PRO A 450 -18.32 2.98 14.81
C PRO A 450 -17.19 3.71 14.06
N LEU A 451 -17.45 4.01 12.78
CA LEU A 451 -16.58 4.87 11.98
C LEU A 451 -16.77 6.34 12.38
N PRO A 452 -15.70 7.14 12.45
CA PRO A 452 -15.83 8.59 12.59
C PRO A 452 -16.60 9.21 11.41
N PRO A 453 -17.29 10.35 11.60
CA PRO A 453 -18.07 10.99 10.54
C PRO A 453 -17.21 11.45 9.34
N THR A 454 -15.90 11.65 9.57
CA THR A 454 -14.88 11.99 8.56
C THR A 454 -14.37 10.79 7.78
N VAL A 455 -14.94 9.60 7.98
CA VAL A 455 -14.59 8.36 7.28
C VAL A 455 -15.80 7.82 6.51
N ARG A 456 -15.56 7.38 5.28
CA ARG A 456 -16.47 6.51 4.52
C ARG A 456 -15.72 5.25 4.16
N MET A 457 -16.28 4.10 4.52
CA MET A 457 -15.66 2.80 4.24
C MET A 457 -16.56 1.97 3.32
N TYR A 458 -15.94 1.29 2.35
CA TYR A 458 -16.64 0.46 1.39
C TYR A 458 -15.96 -0.89 1.23
N LEU A 459 -16.75 -1.95 1.16
CA LEU A 459 -16.34 -3.26 0.71
C LEU A 459 -16.80 -3.46 -0.75
N LEU A 460 -15.90 -3.82 -1.66
CA LEU A 460 -16.28 -4.36 -2.97
C LEU A 460 -16.56 -5.87 -2.81
N ALA A 461 -17.84 -6.24 -2.90
CA ALA A 461 -18.31 -7.60 -2.63
C ALA A 461 -17.84 -8.59 -3.71
N GLY A 462 -17.32 -9.74 -3.29
CA GLY A 462 -16.85 -10.80 -4.19
C GLY A 462 -15.57 -10.48 -4.95
N PHE A 463 -14.75 -9.50 -4.54
CA PHE A 463 -13.49 -9.15 -5.22
C PHE A 463 -12.26 -9.77 -4.57
N GLN A 464 -11.29 -10.18 -5.40
CA GLN A 464 -9.91 -10.43 -4.99
C GLN A 464 -9.10 -9.14 -4.83
N HIS A 465 -7.91 -9.23 -4.23
CA HIS A 465 -7.03 -8.08 -4.07
C HIS A 465 -6.67 -7.46 -5.42
N GLY A 466 -6.85 -6.15 -5.54
CA GLY A 466 -6.57 -5.40 -6.78
C GLY A 466 -7.60 -5.57 -7.90
N GLY A 467 -8.33 -6.69 -7.93
CA GLY A 467 -9.31 -7.02 -8.97
C GLY A 467 -8.69 -7.32 -10.34
N GLY A 468 -9.56 -7.48 -11.33
CA GLY A 468 -9.21 -7.66 -12.73
C GLY A 468 -9.36 -6.41 -13.58
N SER A 469 -9.45 -6.61 -14.89
CA SER A 469 -9.34 -5.57 -15.91
C SER A 469 -10.71 -5.24 -16.47
N LEU A 470 -10.97 -3.96 -16.73
CA LEU A 470 -12.19 -3.59 -17.45
C LEU A 470 -12.19 -4.23 -18.84
N GLY A 471 -13.22 -5.03 -19.17
CA GLY A 471 -13.28 -5.79 -20.42
C GLY A 471 -12.42 -7.06 -20.47
N GLY A 472 -11.70 -7.40 -19.39
CA GLY A 472 -10.95 -8.64 -19.27
C GLY A 472 -11.83 -9.86 -18.97
N PRO A 473 -11.27 -11.09 -19.03
CA PRO A 473 -12.01 -12.29 -18.68
C PRO A 473 -12.37 -12.31 -17.19
N LEU A 474 -13.61 -12.73 -16.87
CA LEU A 474 -14.07 -12.88 -15.48
C LEU A 474 -13.35 -14.03 -14.75
N ALA A 475 -12.94 -15.07 -15.49
CA ALA A 475 -12.14 -16.18 -14.99
C ALA A 475 -10.69 -16.02 -15.46
N GLY A 476 -9.78 -15.71 -14.54
CA GLY A 476 -8.35 -15.63 -14.80
C GLY A 476 -7.63 -16.98 -14.71
N PRO A 477 -6.35 -17.03 -15.08
CA PRO A 477 -5.53 -18.24 -14.98
C PRO A 477 -5.47 -18.75 -13.53
N ARG A 478 -5.48 -20.08 -13.36
CA ARG A 478 -5.45 -20.71 -12.02
C ARG A 478 -4.13 -20.51 -11.29
N GLY A 479 -3.00 -20.57 -12.00
CA GLY A 479 -1.67 -20.53 -11.39
C GLY A 479 -1.52 -21.63 -10.32
N LEU A 480 -1.11 -21.24 -9.11
CA LEU A 480 -0.95 -22.13 -7.95
C LEU A 480 -2.27 -22.41 -7.21
N CYS A 481 -3.38 -21.83 -7.65
CA CYS A 481 -4.68 -21.92 -7.01
C CYS A 481 -5.51 -23.09 -7.55
N ALA A 482 -6.44 -23.59 -6.74
CA ALA A 482 -7.35 -24.68 -7.13
C ALA A 482 -8.41 -24.22 -8.14
N ASN A 483 -8.95 -23.00 -7.96
CA ASN A 483 -9.96 -22.41 -8.84
C ASN A 483 -9.36 -21.35 -9.77
N ALA A 484 -10.08 -21.02 -10.85
CA ALA A 484 -9.74 -19.87 -11.69
C ALA A 484 -9.70 -18.60 -10.84
N THR A 485 -8.77 -17.69 -11.14
CA THR A 485 -8.66 -16.43 -10.40
C THR A 485 -9.80 -15.49 -10.77
N ASN A 486 -10.08 -14.54 -9.88
CA ASN A 486 -11.24 -13.66 -10.00
C ASN A 486 -10.90 -12.38 -10.79
N GLY A 487 -11.50 -12.24 -11.97
CA GLY A 487 -11.22 -11.17 -12.93
C GLY A 487 -12.13 -9.93 -12.84
N LEU A 488 -12.93 -9.77 -11.78
CA LEU A 488 -13.88 -8.65 -11.69
C LEU A 488 -13.20 -7.26 -11.73
N PRO A 489 -13.67 -6.29 -12.54
CA PRO A 489 -13.03 -4.98 -12.68
C PRO A 489 -13.51 -3.97 -11.62
N PRO A 490 -12.63 -3.43 -10.75
CA PRO A 490 -13.04 -2.49 -9.70
C PRO A 490 -13.09 -1.02 -10.17
N LEU A 491 -12.49 -0.72 -11.33
CA LEU A 491 -12.19 0.63 -11.80
C LEU A 491 -13.44 1.56 -11.89
N PRO A 492 -14.59 1.13 -12.46
CA PRO A 492 -15.77 1.99 -12.58
C PRO A 492 -16.26 2.53 -11.23
N THR A 493 -16.32 1.67 -10.21
CA THR A 493 -16.71 2.08 -8.85
C THR A 493 -15.61 2.89 -8.17
N ALA A 494 -14.34 2.56 -8.39
CA ALA A 494 -13.22 3.34 -7.87
C ALA A 494 -13.26 4.81 -8.35
N ARG A 495 -13.60 5.04 -9.63
CA ARG A 495 -13.83 6.40 -10.17
C ARG A 495 -14.98 7.12 -9.50
N ALA A 496 -16.13 6.46 -9.37
CA ALA A 496 -17.31 7.06 -8.73
C ALA A 496 -17.02 7.47 -7.28
N LEU A 497 -16.35 6.61 -6.51
CA LEU A 497 -15.95 6.91 -5.13
C LEU A 497 -14.89 8.02 -5.05
N PHE A 498 -13.94 8.09 -5.99
CA PHE A 498 -12.98 9.19 -6.07
C PHE A 498 -13.65 10.53 -6.37
N VAL A 499 -14.58 10.58 -7.32
CA VAL A 499 -15.38 11.79 -7.61
C VAL A 499 -16.22 12.20 -6.40
N ALA A 500 -16.79 11.23 -5.68
CA ALA A 500 -17.52 11.49 -4.44
C ALA A 500 -16.60 12.05 -3.34
N MET A 501 -15.39 11.53 -3.18
CA MET A 501 -14.38 12.04 -2.25
C MET A 501 -13.99 13.49 -2.59
N ASP A 502 -13.75 13.78 -3.87
CA ASP A 502 -13.48 15.13 -4.33
C ASP A 502 -14.63 16.08 -4.00
N ALA A 503 -15.87 15.70 -4.31
CA ALA A 503 -17.05 16.50 -4.01
C ALA A 503 -17.21 16.76 -2.50
N TRP A 504 -16.84 15.79 -1.67
CA TRP A 504 -16.88 15.91 -0.22
C TRP A 504 -15.84 16.92 0.29
N ALA A 505 -14.58 16.75 -0.11
CA ALA A 505 -13.49 17.62 0.33
C ALA A 505 -13.58 19.05 -0.24
N ASP A 506 -14.10 19.18 -1.46
CA ASP A 506 -14.12 20.45 -2.18
C ASP A 506 -15.39 21.26 -1.91
N ARG A 507 -16.55 20.60 -1.83
CA ARG A 507 -17.87 21.23 -1.79
C ARG A 507 -18.74 20.79 -0.61
N GLY A 508 -18.25 19.91 0.26
CA GLY A 508 -19.02 19.39 1.40
C GLY A 508 -20.13 18.41 1.01
N VAL A 509 -20.14 17.90 -0.23
CA VAL A 509 -21.16 16.95 -0.69
C VAL A 509 -20.75 15.55 -0.24
N GLU A 510 -21.44 14.99 0.75
CA GLU A 510 -21.08 13.69 1.29
C GLU A 510 -21.13 12.57 0.23
N PRO A 511 -20.18 11.61 0.27
CA PRO A 511 -20.25 10.39 -0.51
C PRO A 511 -21.47 9.55 -0.11
N PRO A 512 -21.80 8.48 -0.86
CA PRO A 512 -22.72 7.45 -0.39
C PRO A 512 -22.40 7.00 1.04
N ALA A 513 -23.41 6.51 1.78
CA ALA A 513 -23.17 5.95 3.10
C ALA A 513 -22.21 4.76 3.01
N SER A 514 -21.40 4.56 4.06
CA SER A 514 -20.49 3.42 4.14
C SER A 514 -21.24 2.10 3.90
N GLN A 515 -20.69 1.24 3.05
CA GLN A 515 -21.25 -0.09 2.76
C GLN A 515 -20.25 -1.14 3.22
N VAL A 516 -20.45 -1.63 4.43
CA VAL A 516 -19.55 -2.58 5.11
C VAL A 516 -20.34 -3.73 5.74
N PRO A 517 -19.71 -4.88 6.01
CA PRO A 517 -20.33 -5.96 6.78
C PRO A 517 -20.71 -5.52 8.19
N ASP A 518 -21.88 -5.98 8.64
CA ASP A 518 -22.27 -5.99 10.05
C ASP A 518 -21.79 -7.30 10.71
N VAL A 519 -21.68 -7.33 12.04
CA VAL A 519 -21.12 -8.43 12.86
C VAL A 519 -21.97 -9.71 12.89
N ALA A 520 -22.90 -9.89 11.95
CA ALA A 520 -23.72 -11.09 11.81
C ALA A 520 -23.00 -12.18 11.00
N ASN A 521 -22.27 -13.05 11.70
CA ASN A 521 -21.77 -14.33 11.16
C ASN A 521 -22.93 -15.21 10.68
N ASN A 522 -22.75 -15.95 9.57
CA ASN A 522 -23.33 -17.29 9.38
C ASN A 522 -22.82 -17.96 8.09
N LYS A 523 -22.41 -19.23 8.21
CA LYS A 523 -21.99 -20.12 7.13
C LYS A 523 -23.14 -20.39 6.13
N ILE A 524 -22.78 -20.77 4.90
CA ILE A 524 -23.70 -21.25 3.86
C ILE A 524 -23.61 -22.77 3.76
N PRO A 525 -24.74 -23.51 3.66
CA PRO A 525 -24.73 -24.93 3.31
C PRO A 525 -24.21 -25.18 1.88
N GLY A 526 -23.29 -26.12 1.69
CA GLY A 526 -22.86 -26.59 0.36
C GLY A 526 -21.65 -25.87 -0.27
N VAL A 527 -21.10 -24.84 0.39
CA VAL A 527 -19.84 -24.19 -0.02
C VAL A 527 -18.76 -24.45 1.03
N THR A 528 -17.65 -25.06 0.62
CA THR A 528 -16.47 -25.22 1.47
C THR A 528 -15.69 -23.90 1.48
N PHE A 529 -15.90 -23.10 2.52
CA PHE A 529 -15.04 -21.95 2.84
C PHE A 529 -13.59 -22.42 3.03
N PRO A 530 -12.59 -21.57 2.78
CA PRO A 530 -11.21 -21.93 3.03
C PRO A 530 -11.10 -22.28 4.52
N PRO A 531 -10.47 -23.40 4.89
CA PRO A 531 -10.29 -23.75 6.29
C PRO A 531 -9.35 -22.76 7.00
N ALA A 532 -8.60 -21.96 6.24
CA ALA A 532 -7.58 -21.05 6.74
C ALA A 532 -7.95 -19.58 6.52
N LEU A 533 -7.78 -18.80 7.58
CA LEU A 533 -7.87 -17.34 7.64
C LEU A 533 -6.51 -16.80 8.09
N ASN A 534 -6.08 -15.62 7.63
CA ASN A 534 -4.91 -14.98 8.21
C ASN A 534 -5.24 -14.42 9.61
N GLN A 535 -5.14 -15.29 10.62
CA GLN A 535 -5.38 -14.93 12.01
C GLN A 535 -4.38 -13.87 12.49
N LEU A 536 -4.70 -13.23 13.60
CA LEU A 536 -3.84 -12.26 14.26
C LEU A 536 -3.74 -12.61 15.73
N ASP A 537 -2.52 -12.77 16.21
CA ASP A 537 -2.19 -12.78 17.62
C ASP A 537 -1.54 -11.46 18.00
N TRP A 538 -1.59 -11.11 19.29
CA TRP A 538 -0.76 -10.03 19.80
C TRP A 538 0.72 -10.39 19.64
N LEU A 539 1.49 -9.53 18.95
CA LEU A 539 2.91 -9.72 18.70
C LEU A 539 3.72 -8.73 19.53
N ASP A 540 4.49 -9.25 20.48
CA ASP A 540 5.43 -8.46 21.27
C ASP A 540 6.85 -8.54 20.67
N PHE A 541 7.25 -7.46 20.02
CA PHE A 541 8.56 -7.28 19.39
C PHE A 541 9.64 -6.78 20.39
N GLY A 542 9.28 -6.65 21.66
CA GLY A 542 10.14 -6.21 22.76
C GLY A 542 9.92 -4.76 23.18
N PRO A 543 10.53 -4.34 24.31
CA PRO A 543 10.19 -3.10 25.02
C PRO A 543 10.57 -1.80 24.29
N SER A 544 11.39 -1.88 23.22
CA SER A 544 11.76 -0.72 22.40
C SER A 544 10.86 -0.55 21.16
N PHE A 545 9.82 -1.36 21.02
CA PHE A 545 8.88 -1.32 19.91
C PHE A 545 7.48 -0.94 20.42
N GLY A 546 6.72 -0.21 19.61
CA GLY A 546 5.31 0.07 19.89
C GLY A 546 4.56 0.61 18.66
N PRO A 547 3.37 1.21 18.86
CA PRO A 547 2.51 1.68 17.77
C PRO A 547 3.15 2.66 16.80
N ARG A 548 4.14 3.44 17.27
CA ARG A 548 4.88 4.42 16.46
C ARG A 548 6.11 3.81 15.77
N GLY A 549 6.34 2.51 15.94
CA GLY A 549 7.55 1.82 15.51
C GLY A 549 8.62 1.74 16.62
N GLY A 550 9.89 1.85 16.25
CA GLY A 550 11.02 1.75 17.20
C GLY A 550 12.04 0.67 16.82
N ARG A 551 12.52 -0.08 17.81
CA ARG A 551 13.50 -1.17 17.60
C ARG A 551 12.91 -2.52 18.00
N VAL A 552 12.98 -3.48 17.08
CA VAL A 552 12.66 -4.87 17.38
C VAL A 552 13.83 -5.49 18.12
N THR A 553 13.56 -6.07 19.29
CA THR A 553 14.57 -6.68 20.17
C THR A 553 14.26 -8.13 20.52
N VAL A 554 13.08 -8.61 20.13
CA VAL A 554 12.64 -10.01 20.29
C VAL A 554 12.27 -10.57 18.92
N MET A 555 12.97 -11.64 18.50
CA MET A 555 12.81 -12.27 17.19
C MET A 555 12.91 -13.80 17.32
N PRO A 556 11.88 -14.58 16.93
CA PRO A 556 10.50 -14.16 16.62
C PRO A 556 9.83 -13.41 17.78
N PRO A 557 8.80 -12.58 17.53
CA PRO A 557 8.07 -11.89 18.61
C PRO A 557 7.41 -12.89 19.57
N LEU A 558 7.18 -12.47 20.82
CA LEU A 558 6.35 -13.26 21.74
C LEU A 558 4.89 -13.16 21.28
N VAL A 559 4.18 -14.28 21.38
CA VAL A 559 2.79 -14.40 20.96
C VAL A 559 1.88 -14.32 22.18
N GLY A 560 0.97 -13.35 22.16
CA GLY A 560 -0.05 -13.13 23.19
C GLY A 560 -1.42 -13.67 22.78
N SER A 561 -2.48 -13.03 23.31
CA SER A 561 -3.86 -13.42 23.00
C SER A 561 -4.24 -13.12 21.55
N SER A 562 -5.13 -13.96 21.00
CA SER A 562 -5.63 -13.83 19.63
C SER A 562 -6.73 -12.78 19.49
N TYR A 563 -6.78 -12.14 18.33
CA TYR A 563 -7.84 -11.23 17.91
C TYR A 563 -8.97 -11.97 17.20
N ALA A 564 -10.20 -11.53 17.40
CA ALA A 564 -11.36 -11.98 16.63
C ALA A 564 -11.35 -11.33 15.23
N VAL A 565 -10.81 -12.05 14.24
CA VAL A 565 -10.87 -11.65 12.83
C VAL A 565 -12.15 -12.22 12.20
N LEU A 566 -12.94 -11.36 11.55
CA LEU A 566 -14.22 -11.71 10.93
C LEU A 566 -14.15 -11.57 9.41
N VAL A 567 -15.00 -12.32 8.71
CA VAL A 567 -15.10 -12.27 7.24
C VAL A 567 -16.53 -12.01 6.78
N PRO A 568 -16.73 -11.35 5.63
CA PRO A 568 -18.07 -11.08 5.11
C PRO A 568 -18.84 -12.38 4.85
N LYS A 569 -20.13 -12.36 5.17
CA LYS A 569 -21.06 -13.45 4.86
C LYS A 569 -21.42 -13.44 3.37
N PRO A 570 -21.34 -14.57 2.65
CA PRO A 570 -21.84 -14.64 1.27
C PRO A 570 -23.34 -14.99 1.22
N ASP A 571 -23.95 -14.76 0.06
CA ASP A 571 -25.32 -15.19 -0.28
C ASP A 571 -25.34 -16.60 -0.86
N ARG A 572 -26.52 -17.09 -1.27
CA ARG A 572 -26.69 -18.43 -1.87
C ARG A 572 -25.82 -18.70 -3.10
N ASP A 573 -25.35 -17.65 -3.78
CA ASP A 573 -24.50 -17.73 -4.96
C ASP A 573 -23.01 -17.63 -4.58
N GLY A 574 -22.68 -17.63 -3.29
CA GLY A 574 -21.30 -17.55 -2.80
C GLY A 574 -20.68 -16.15 -2.91
N ILE A 575 -21.48 -15.10 -3.16
CA ILE A 575 -21.03 -13.71 -3.32
C ILE A 575 -21.35 -12.93 -2.04
N GLY A 576 -20.45 -12.08 -1.55
CA GLY A 576 -20.65 -11.25 -0.34
C GLY A 576 -21.99 -10.51 -0.31
N VAL A 577 -22.73 -10.64 0.81
CA VAL A 577 -24.02 -9.93 1.03
C VAL A 577 -23.80 -8.45 1.26
N ALA A 578 -22.82 -8.12 2.10
CA ALA A 578 -22.50 -6.75 2.45
C ALA A 578 -21.53 -6.12 1.45
N GLY A 579 -21.52 -4.79 1.43
CA GLY A 579 -20.68 -4.01 0.54
C GLY A 579 -21.34 -3.65 -0.78
N ILE A 580 -20.60 -2.93 -1.61
CA ILE A 580 -20.98 -2.55 -2.95
C ILE A 580 -20.95 -3.79 -3.83
N ARG A 581 -22.13 -4.16 -4.34
CA ARG A 581 -22.25 -5.09 -5.48
C ARG A 581 -22.17 -4.30 -6.77
N VAL A 582 -21.08 -4.49 -7.51
CA VAL A 582 -20.90 -3.95 -8.87
C VAL A 582 -21.85 -4.66 -9.84
N VAL A 583 -21.89 -4.24 -11.11
CA VAL A 583 -22.81 -4.82 -12.09
C VAL A 583 -22.63 -6.34 -12.20
N GLU A 584 -21.38 -6.80 -12.25
CA GLU A 584 -21.00 -8.21 -12.37
C GLU A 584 -21.38 -9.06 -11.15
N THR A 585 -21.59 -8.46 -9.97
CA THR A 585 -22.05 -9.17 -8.76
C THR A 585 -23.53 -8.93 -8.43
N ARG A 586 -24.17 -7.93 -9.06
CA ARG A 586 -25.64 -7.79 -9.09
C ARG A 586 -26.29 -8.70 -10.12
N VAL A 587 -25.62 -8.92 -11.25
CA VAL A 587 -26.07 -9.76 -12.36
C VAL A 587 -25.02 -10.83 -12.66
N PRO A 588 -24.77 -11.76 -11.72
CA PRO A 588 -23.64 -12.68 -11.80
C PRO A 588 -23.77 -13.71 -12.92
N LEU A 589 -22.64 -14.03 -13.53
CA LEU A 589 -22.43 -15.18 -14.43
C LEU A 589 -21.72 -16.35 -13.73
N GLY A 590 -21.33 -16.17 -12.48
CA GLY A 590 -20.62 -17.15 -11.66
C GLY A 590 -20.47 -16.66 -10.23
N THR A 591 -20.00 -17.55 -9.35
CA THR A 591 -19.56 -17.18 -8.01
C THR A 591 -18.19 -16.50 -8.12
N ALA A 592 -18.10 -15.27 -7.61
CA ALA A 592 -16.86 -14.54 -7.43
C ALA A 592 -16.60 -14.35 -5.92
N THR A 593 -15.43 -14.75 -5.45
CA THR A 593 -15.02 -14.64 -4.04
C THR A 593 -13.73 -13.83 -3.90
N GLY A 594 -13.49 -13.27 -2.72
CA GLY A 594 -12.19 -12.67 -2.38
C GLY A 594 -11.09 -13.65 -1.95
N TRP A 595 -11.34 -14.95 -1.98
CA TRP A 595 -10.40 -15.97 -1.51
C TRP A 595 -10.32 -17.15 -2.47
N ASN A 596 -9.19 -17.82 -2.49
CA ASN A 596 -8.96 -19.07 -3.21
C ASN A 596 -8.07 -19.95 -2.35
N VAL A 597 -8.03 -21.24 -2.64
CA VAL A 597 -7.17 -22.21 -1.95
C VAL A 597 -6.07 -22.68 -2.88
N ARG A 598 -4.92 -23.04 -2.32
CA ARG A 598 -3.82 -23.59 -3.12
C ARG A 598 -4.19 -24.97 -3.65
N ALA A 599 -3.81 -25.25 -4.90
CA ALA A 599 -4.02 -26.55 -5.52
C ALA A 599 -3.13 -27.64 -4.89
N GLN A 600 -3.46 -28.90 -5.17
CA GLN A 600 -2.64 -30.05 -4.79
C GLN A 600 -1.18 -29.85 -5.28
N GLY A 601 -0.21 -30.17 -4.43
CA GLY A 601 1.22 -29.95 -4.70
C GLY A 601 1.77 -28.59 -4.27
N PHE A 602 0.91 -27.63 -3.91
CA PHE A 602 1.32 -26.27 -3.52
C PHE A 602 0.99 -25.94 -2.06
N ARG A 603 1.27 -26.83 -1.10
CA ARG A 603 0.83 -26.66 0.32
C ARG A 603 -0.71 -26.52 0.41
N GLU A 604 -1.41 -27.54 -0.10
CA GLU A 604 -2.88 -27.63 -0.19
C GLU A 604 -3.61 -27.27 1.12
N GLY A 605 -4.83 -26.73 0.99
CA GLY A 605 -5.66 -26.30 2.12
C GLY A 605 -5.35 -24.89 2.64
N ASN A 606 -4.17 -24.37 2.33
CA ASN A 606 -3.84 -22.96 2.57
C ASN A 606 -4.57 -22.03 1.59
N THR A 607 -4.71 -20.78 1.98
CA THR A 607 -5.16 -19.71 1.09
C THR A 607 -4.15 -19.50 -0.05
N CYS A 608 -4.65 -19.19 -1.25
CA CYS A 608 -3.84 -18.90 -2.42
C CYS A 608 -3.39 -17.43 -2.44
N GLY A 609 -2.72 -17.00 -1.37
CA GLY A 609 -2.29 -15.62 -1.19
C GLY A 609 -3.47 -14.65 -1.26
N LEU A 610 -3.35 -13.65 -2.13
CA LEU A 610 -4.34 -12.57 -2.31
C LEU A 610 -5.35 -12.84 -3.44
N SER A 611 -5.31 -14.03 -4.04
CA SER A 611 -6.17 -14.41 -5.16
C SER A 611 -7.56 -14.84 -4.71
N GLY A 612 -8.58 -14.44 -5.46
CA GLY A 612 -9.96 -14.88 -5.32
C GLY A 612 -10.30 -16.04 -6.24
N SER A 613 -11.50 -16.60 -6.10
CA SER A 613 -12.01 -17.65 -6.96
C SER A 613 -13.08 -17.11 -7.89
N TYR A 614 -13.09 -17.57 -9.15
CA TYR A 614 -14.23 -17.45 -10.05
C TYR A 614 -14.71 -18.85 -10.47
N ILE A 615 -15.98 -19.13 -10.22
CA ILE A 615 -16.62 -20.41 -10.50
C ILE A 615 -17.89 -20.14 -11.32
N PRO A 616 -17.86 -20.36 -12.66
CA PRO A 616 -19.02 -20.11 -13.53
C PRO A 616 -20.28 -20.84 -13.04
N PHE A 617 -21.45 -20.27 -13.33
CA PHE A 617 -22.71 -21.01 -13.23
C PHE A 617 -22.86 -21.98 -14.40
N ALA A 618 -23.64 -23.04 -14.22
CA ALA A 618 -24.11 -23.84 -15.34
C ALA A 618 -24.88 -22.97 -16.33
N THR A 619 -24.74 -23.23 -17.63
CA THR A 619 -25.44 -22.47 -18.67
C THR A 619 -26.90 -22.88 -18.70
N THR A 620 -27.17 -24.19 -18.66
CA THR A 620 -28.52 -24.77 -18.75
C THR A 620 -28.95 -25.45 -17.45
N ARG A 621 -30.27 -25.61 -17.26
CA ARG A 621 -30.80 -26.39 -16.14
C ARG A 621 -30.28 -27.84 -16.14
N SER A 622 -30.10 -28.42 -17.33
CA SER A 622 -29.60 -29.79 -17.49
C SER A 622 -28.17 -29.93 -16.96
N GLU A 623 -27.27 -29.02 -17.36
CA GLU A 623 -25.88 -28.97 -16.86
C GLU A 623 -25.83 -28.81 -15.34
N ARG A 624 -26.66 -27.92 -14.78
CA ARG A 624 -26.77 -27.73 -13.33
C ARG A 624 -27.13 -29.02 -12.60
N LEU A 625 -28.18 -29.71 -13.06
CA LEU A 625 -28.64 -30.95 -12.42
C LEU A 625 -27.61 -32.07 -12.53
N GLN A 626 -26.90 -32.17 -13.66
CA GLN A 626 -25.84 -33.16 -13.87
C GLN A 626 -24.61 -32.93 -12.97
N SER A 627 -24.22 -31.67 -12.80
CA SER A 627 -23.08 -31.27 -11.95
C SER A 627 -23.40 -31.25 -10.46
N GLY A 628 -24.69 -31.32 -10.08
CA GLY A 628 -25.14 -31.17 -8.69
C GLY A 628 -24.99 -29.73 -8.16
N ASP A 629 -24.85 -28.75 -9.05
CA ASP A 629 -24.72 -27.35 -8.65
C ASP A 629 -26.04 -26.84 -8.05
N SER A 630 -25.98 -26.37 -6.81
CA SER A 630 -27.16 -25.84 -6.10
C SER A 630 -27.61 -24.47 -6.61
N ARG A 631 -26.73 -23.74 -7.33
CA ARG A 631 -26.98 -22.39 -7.83
C ARG A 631 -27.80 -22.47 -9.13
N PRO A 632 -28.83 -21.64 -9.33
CA PRO A 632 -29.58 -21.59 -10.59
C PRO A 632 -28.67 -21.38 -11.82
N SER A 633 -28.98 -22.04 -12.92
CA SER A 633 -28.27 -21.87 -14.20
C SER A 633 -28.51 -20.48 -14.81
N LEU A 634 -27.72 -20.10 -15.82
CA LEU A 634 -27.95 -18.84 -16.55
C LEU A 634 -29.33 -18.82 -17.23
N GLU A 635 -29.74 -19.94 -17.82
CA GLU A 635 -31.08 -20.15 -18.37
C GLU A 635 -32.18 -19.92 -17.33
N GLU A 636 -32.03 -20.46 -16.11
CA GLU A 636 -33.03 -20.30 -15.05
C GLU A 636 -33.06 -18.88 -14.47
N ARG A 637 -31.96 -18.12 -14.57
CA ARG A 637 -31.84 -16.75 -14.06
C ARG A 637 -32.40 -15.71 -15.02
N TYR A 638 -32.01 -15.82 -16.29
CA TYR A 638 -32.22 -14.77 -17.27
C TYR A 638 -33.15 -15.20 -18.39
N GLY A 639 -33.39 -16.51 -18.55
CA GLY A 639 -34.15 -17.08 -19.67
C GLY A 639 -33.33 -17.06 -20.97
N ASN A 640 -32.87 -15.89 -21.36
CA ASN A 640 -32.08 -15.65 -22.56
C ASN A 640 -31.19 -14.41 -22.42
N HIS A 641 -30.44 -14.13 -23.49
CA HIS A 641 -29.58 -12.96 -23.63
C HIS A 641 -30.30 -11.62 -23.36
N ASP A 642 -31.49 -11.42 -23.94
CA ASP A 642 -32.26 -10.19 -23.73
C ASP A 642 -32.64 -9.99 -22.25
N GLY A 643 -32.95 -11.08 -21.54
CA GLY A 643 -33.21 -11.06 -20.11
C GLY A 643 -31.99 -10.63 -19.30
N TYR A 644 -30.81 -11.11 -19.68
CA TYR A 644 -29.54 -10.69 -19.07
C TYR A 644 -29.26 -9.21 -19.34
N VAL A 645 -29.40 -8.74 -20.59
CA VAL A 645 -29.21 -7.32 -20.95
C VAL A 645 -30.16 -6.40 -20.17
N ARG A 646 -31.42 -6.80 -19.99
CA ARG A 646 -32.38 -6.03 -19.16
C ARG A 646 -31.92 -5.95 -17.70
N ALA A 647 -31.44 -7.05 -17.13
CA ALA A 647 -30.93 -7.07 -15.76
C ALA A 647 -29.68 -6.18 -15.60
N VAL A 648 -28.75 -6.23 -16.56
CA VAL A 648 -27.56 -5.36 -16.59
C VAL A 648 -27.96 -3.88 -16.62
N ARG A 649 -28.89 -3.49 -17.50
CA ARG A 649 -29.37 -2.10 -17.58
C ARG A 649 -29.99 -1.61 -16.26
N ALA A 650 -30.78 -2.47 -15.60
CA ALA A 650 -31.36 -2.14 -14.30
C ALA A 650 -30.27 -1.93 -13.23
N ALA A 651 -29.29 -2.84 -13.14
CA ALA A 651 -28.18 -2.73 -12.20
C ALA A 651 -27.33 -1.47 -12.42
N VAL A 652 -27.06 -1.10 -13.68
CA VAL A 652 -26.36 0.15 -14.04
C VAL A 652 -27.16 1.37 -13.57
N ALA A 653 -28.46 1.42 -13.86
CA ALA A 653 -29.31 2.54 -13.46
C ALA A 653 -29.34 2.72 -11.94
N GLU A 654 -29.39 1.62 -11.18
CA GLU A 654 -29.32 1.65 -9.72
C GLU A 654 -27.97 2.17 -9.22
N LEU A 655 -26.85 1.67 -9.75
CA LEU A 655 -25.52 2.11 -9.33
C LEU A 655 -25.25 3.59 -9.66
N VAL A 656 -25.75 4.08 -10.79
CA VAL A 656 -25.67 5.51 -11.14
C VAL A 656 -26.50 6.35 -10.16
N ARG A 657 -27.75 5.94 -9.88
CA ARG A 657 -28.61 6.60 -8.88
C ARG A 657 -27.95 6.64 -7.51
N ASP A 658 -27.30 5.55 -7.11
CA ASP A 658 -26.66 5.41 -5.81
C ASP A 658 -25.28 6.10 -5.77
N ARG A 659 -24.82 6.71 -6.87
CA ARG A 659 -23.51 7.37 -7.05
C ARG A 659 -22.32 6.42 -6.85
N LEU A 660 -22.50 5.15 -7.21
CA LEU A 660 -21.49 4.07 -7.17
C LEU A 660 -20.98 3.68 -8.57
N LEU A 661 -21.50 4.36 -9.60
CA LEU A 661 -21.07 4.32 -10.99
C LEU A 661 -21.28 5.71 -11.59
N LEU A 662 -20.36 6.19 -12.43
CA LEU A 662 -20.54 7.47 -13.12
C LEU A 662 -21.52 7.31 -14.30
N PRO A 663 -22.36 8.31 -14.63
CA PRO A 663 -23.29 8.22 -15.75
C PRO A 663 -22.63 7.98 -17.11
N GLU A 664 -21.42 8.51 -17.29
CA GLU A 664 -20.65 8.44 -18.54
C GLU A 664 -19.74 7.20 -18.62
N GLU A 665 -19.77 6.35 -17.59
CA GLU A 665 -18.82 5.25 -17.46
C GLU A 665 -19.11 4.15 -18.51
N PRO A 666 -18.10 3.71 -19.27
CA PRO A 666 -18.28 2.59 -20.20
C PRO A 666 -18.56 1.33 -19.38
N CYS A 667 -19.79 0.82 -19.45
CA CYS A 667 -20.13 -0.41 -18.75
C CYS A 667 -19.46 -1.60 -19.45
N ALA A 668 -18.39 -2.15 -18.88
CA ALA A 668 -17.84 -3.43 -19.34
C ALA A 668 -18.90 -4.54 -19.37
N ALA A 669 -19.86 -4.52 -18.44
CA ALA A 669 -21.02 -5.39 -18.47
C ALA A 669 -21.89 -5.22 -19.72
N LEU A 670 -22.00 -4.01 -20.31
CA LEU A 670 -22.67 -3.83 -21.60
C LEU A 670 -21.85 -4.41 -22.76
N PHE A 671 -20.51 -4.35 -22.71
CA PHE A 671 -19.64 -4.94 -23.73
C PHE A 671 -19.55 -6.48 -23.64
N SER A 672 -19.41 -7.04 -22.43
CA SER A 672 -19.48 -8.48 -22.15
C SER A 672 -20.88 -9.03 -22.43
N ALA A 673 -21.93 -8.26 -22.10
CA ALA A 673 -23.30 -8.65 -22.44
C ALA A 673 -23.50 -8.82 -23.94
N LEU A 674 -22.82 -8.08 -24.81
CA LEU A 674 -22.98 -8.28 -26.26
C LEU A 674 -22.38 -9.60 -26.78
N THR A 675 -21.65 -10.38 -25.97
CA THR A 675 -20.85 -11.52 -26.44
C THR A 675 -20.95 -12.81 -25.60
N GLN A 676 -21.58 -12.81 -24.41
CA GLN A 676 -21.44 -13.91 -23.43
C GLN A 676 -22.72 -14.68 -23.04
N LEU A 677 -23.78 -14.69 -23.85
CA LEU A 677 -24.93 -15.59 -23.64
C LEU A 677 -25.51 -16.08 -24.97
#